data_AF-A0A651G4A0-F1
#
_entry.id   AF-A0A651G4A0-F1
#
_cell.length_a   1.000
_cell.length_b   1.000
_cell.length_c   1.000
_cell.angle_alpha   90.00
_cell.angle_beta   90.00
_cell.angle_gamma   90.00
#
_symmetry.space_group_name_H-M   'P 1'
#
loop_
_entity.id
_entity.type
_entity.pdbx_description
1 polymer ?
#
loop_
_entity_poly.entity_id
_entity_poly.type
_entity_poly.pdbx_seq_one_letter_code
_entity_poly.pdbx_strand_id
1 'polypeptide(L)'
;MNYTLPAKITGILLIFSVYLFTASVQAQQSSAAESTLKPITEIAQPDPDPRIGLRSGVFDAEETIWNLRMLSTAPPPPDFIGSWGTDLAFKDNYAIQGNYNGFVIWDISNPENPTVAVDFLCPASQSDVSVYGDLLFVSGEGLGGRLDCGTEGVRETVSPERLRGIRIFDISDIYEPEYIANVQTCRGSHTHSVLVDPNDDENIYVYVSGSAPVRPEEELPGCSDAFPDEDPNSAFFRIEVIQVPLANPEQAAIVSSPRIFDGLEAPPVHGLAPEEQAVVDRAAEAGRFIANYRNAQRVVNDGIVRRFLAELVEERGGEGEPTAADSTLLRERMDNMYLDMMEERLAARGRSVDLGPNQCHDITLYPEIGLAGGACEGYGLLIDISDPVNPVRIDAVADSNFAYWHSATFNNDGTTVLFTDEWGGGTQPKCRETDPYEWGANAIYSIVDGKMEFQSYFKMPAPQTSTENCVAHNGSMIPIPGRDIMVQSWYQGGINVFDFTDPANPIEIAFHDRGPLSDDRLEIGGSWSIYWYNGLLINSEIVRGLDIFELVPSDFITENEIAASNTVRMDYFNPQGQPMFTWPASFALAKAYTDQLERDRELDMQSIRLLRTGLERAEETNRNDQARILTELAVEMESRAPGSANSNKVLKIAETLRELAAS
;
A
#
# COMPACT_ATOMS: atom_id res chain seq x y z
N MET A 1 66.07 4.87 77.04
CA MET A 1 65.71 3.65 76.32
C MET A 1 66.15 3.81 74.87
N ASN A 2 67.12 2.98 74.45
CA ASN A 2 67.65 2.67 73.11
C ASN A 2 67.97 3.87 72.16
N TYR A 3 69.18 4.47 72.17
CA TYR A 3 70.48 4.10 71.50
C TYR A 3 70.37 3.97 69.96
N THR A 4 71.20 4.51 69.04
CA THR A 4 72.33 5.47 68.96
C THR A 4 72.70 5.61 67.45
N LEU A 5 73.23 6.78 67.02
CA LEU A 5 74.25 7.14 65.96
C LEU A 5 74.85 6.06 64.98
N PRO A 6 75.68 6.40 63.94
CA PRO A 6 75.67 7.45 62.89
C PRO A 6 76.20 7.00 61.47
N ALA A 7 76.16 7.92 60.48
CA ALA A 7 77.04 8.20 59.31
C ALA A 7 77.72 7.07 58.46
N LYS A 8 77.56 7.14 57.11
CA LYS A 8 78.60 7.38 56.06
C LYS A 8 78.16 7.00 54.61
N ILE A 9 78.46 7.90 53.66
CA ILE A 9 79.10 7.77 52.31
C ILE A 9 78.80 6.50 51.46
N THR A 10 78.46 6.67 50.17
CA THR A 10 79.06 6.14 48.88
C THR A 10 77.93 6.17 47.81
N GLY A 11 78.05 6.45 46.51
CA GLY A 11 79.11 6.80 45.56
C GLY A 11 78.43 7.04 44.20
N ILE A 12 78.91 8.01 43.44
CA ILE A 12 78.46 8.34 42.08
C ILE A 12 79.28 7.50 41.09
N LEU A 13 78.63 6.82 40.15
CA LEU A 13 79.28 6.30 38.94
C LEU A 13 78.56 6.84 37.70
N LEU A 14 79.32 7.62 36.93
CA LEU A 14 78.98 8.18 35.62
C LEU A 14 79.53 7.21 34.55
N ILE A 15 78.71 6.81 33.58
CA ILE A 15 79.17 6.21 32.33
C ILE A 15 78.52 6.99 31.18
N PHE A 16 79.37 7.66 30.40
CA PHE A 16 79.06 8.27 29.11
C PHE A 16 78.99 7.17 28.04
N SER A 17 78.05 7.25 27.09
CA SER A 17 78.26 6.87 25.69
C SER A 17 77.13 7.38 24.78
N VAL A 18 77.56 8.06 23.73
CA VAL A 18 76.84 8.72 22.63
C VAL A 18 76.28 7.67 21.66
N TYR A 19 75.03 7.81 21.18
CA TYR A 19 74.61 7.24 19.89
C TYR A 19 73.58 8.09 19.14
N LEU A 20 74.05 8.53 17.97
CA LEU A 20 73.43 8.98 16.72
C LEU A 20 71.90 9.17 16.62
N PHE A 21 71.54 10.38 16.17
CA PHE A 21 70.31 10.70 15.47
C PHE A 21 70.15 9.86 14.19
N THR A 22 69.12 9.02 14.13
CA THR A 22 68.49 8.59 12.88
C THR A 22 67.09 9.19 12.83
N ALA A 23 66.89 10.16 11.94
CA ALA A 23 65.56 10.65 11.60
C ALA A 23 64.79 9.51 10.93
N SER A 24 63.95 8.85 11.72
CA SER A 24 62.99 7.89 11.23
C SER A 24 61.86 8.70 10.59
N VAL A 25 61.85 8.77 9.25
CA VAL A 25 60.64 9.15 8.52
C VAL A 25 59.65 8.02 8.76
N GLN A 26 58.83 8.15 9.80
CA GLN A 26 57.63 7.34 9.93
C GLN A 26 56.75 7.74 8.76
N ALA A 27 56.73 6.88 7.74
CA ALA A 27 55.63 6.81 6.80
C ALA A 27 54.35 6.77 7.63
N GLN A 28 53.60 7.87 7.56
CA GLN A 28 52.26 7.95 8.10
C GLN A 28 51.45 6.94 7.29
N GLN A 29 51.36 5.71 7.80
CA GLN A 29 50.41 4.72 7.32
C GLN A 29 49.06 5.42 7.41
N SER A 30 48.54 5.82 6.24
CA SER A 30 47.14 6.19 6.05
C SER A 30 46.34 5.06 6.68
N SER A 31 45.77 5.27 7.87
CA SER A 31 44.70 4.40 8.32
C SER A 31 43.69 4.38 7.18
N ALA A 32 43.37 3.21 6.64
CA ALA A 32 42.25 3.08 5.74
C ALA A 32 41.06 3.66 6.49
N ALA A 33 40.61 4.87 6.14
CA ALA A 33 39.52 5.47 6.89
C ALA A 33 38.30 4.57 6.70
N GLU A 34 37.76 4.17 7.84
CA GLU A 34 36.63 3.27 7.97
C GLU A 34 35.39 3.92 7.38
N SER A 35 34.47 3.09 6.91
CA SER A 35 33.17 3.58 6.47
C SER A 35 32.36 4.10 7.65
N THR A 36 31.60 5.16 7.39
CA THR A 36 30.65 5.79 8.29
C THR A 36 29.25 5.18 8.24
N LEU A 37 28.90 4.48 7.15
CA LEU A 37 27.60 3.85 6.94
C LEU A 37 27.71 2.32 7.03
N LYS A 38 26.65 1.67 7.53
CA LYS A 38 26.57 0.21 7.63
C LYS A 38 25.64 -0.34 6.54
N PRO A 39 25.96 -1.49 5.92
CA PRO A 39 25.03 -2.17 5.03
C PRO A 39 23.66 -2.37 5.70
N ILE A 40 22.58 -2.24 4.93
CA ILE A 40 21.21 -2.32 5.45
C ILE A 40 20.96 -3.62 6.21
N THR A 41 21.50 -4.72 5.71
CA THR A 41 21.40 -6.06 6.30
C THR A 41 22.11 -6.22 7.66
N GLU A 42 22.93 -5.24 8.06
CA GLU A 42 23.63 -5.21 9.35
C GLU A 42 22.96 -4.27 10.38
N ILE A 43 21.89 -3.57 10.00
CA ILE A 43 21.19 -2.64 10.88
C ILE A 43 20.10 -3.40 11.65
N ALA A 44 20.11 -3.29 12.98
CA ALA A 44 19.12 -3.95 13.81
C ALA A 44 17.79 -3.16 13.84
N GLN A 45 16.69 -3.88 13.73
CA GLN A 45 15.34 -3.37 14.00
C GLN A 45 15.06 -3.37 15.52
N PRO A 46 14.04 -2.63 16.00
CA PRO A 46 13.63 -2.68 17.40
C PRO A 46 13.26 -4.11 17.84
N ASP A 47 13.90 -4.59 18.91
CA ASP A 47 13.62 -5.89 19.54
C ASP A 47 13.71 -5.74 21.08
N PRO A 48 12.64 -5.99 21.84
CA PRO A 48 11.30 -6.40 21.38
C PRO A 48 10.61 -5.30 20.56
N ASP A 49 9.66 -5.70 19.71
CA ASP A 49 8.86 -4.77 18.92
C ASP A 49 8.00 -3.87 19.82
N PRO A 50 8.16 -2.53 19.77
CA PRO A 50 7.48 -1.62 20.68
C PRO A 50 5.99 -1.41 20.37
N ARG A 51 5.48 -1.97 19.26
CA ARG A 51 4.04 -1.96 18.92
C ARG A 51 3.24 -2.94 19.79
N ILE A 52 3.91 -3.91 20.42
CA ILE A 52 3.24 -4.93 21.24
C ILE A 52 2.81 -4.34 22.59
N GLY A 53 1.51 -4.41 22.87
CA GLY A 53 0.94 -4.06 24.17
C GLY A 53 0.67 -2.58 24.40
N LEU A 54 0.54 -1.80 23.32
CA LEU A 54 0.05 -0.42 23.36
C LEU A 54 -1.36 -0.38 23.97
N ARG A 55 -1.62 0.56 24.88
CA ARG A 55 -2.94 0.77 25.48
C ARG A 55 -3.97 1.25 24.45
N SER A 56 -5.18 0.71 24.56
CA SER A 56 -6.31 1.06 23.71
C SER A 56 -6.79 2.51 23.85
N GLY A 57 -7.43 3.02 22.80
CA GLY A 57 -8.11 4.31 22.79
C GLY A 57 -8.57 4.74 21.40
N VAL A 58 -9.64 5.53 21.34
CA VAL A 58 -10.10 6.08 20.04
C VAL A 58 -9.25 7.26 19.62
N PHE A 59 -9.09 8.27 20.47
CA PHE A 59 -8.27 9.45 20.18
C PHE A 59 -7.08 9.62 21.14
N ASP A 60 -6.97 8.74 22.14
CA ASP A 60 -5.98 8.77 23.23
C ASP A 60 -5.27 7.42 23.41
N ALA A 61 -5.29 6.57 22.37
CA ALA A 61 -4.49 5.36 22.32
C ALA A 61 -3.02 5.66 22.57
N GLU A 62 -2.32 4.72 23.19
CA GLU A 62 -0.87 4.76 23.23
C GLU A 62 -0.32 4.51 21.83
N GLU A 63 0.75 5.22 21.47
CA GLU A 63 1.35 5.13 20.14
C GLU A 63 2.86 4.97 20.23
N THR A 64 3.43 4.41 19.18
CA THR A 64 4.88 4.26 19.02
C THR A 64 5.27 4.66 17.61
N ILE A 65 6.47 5.21 17.46
CA ILE A 65 6.98 5.72 16.19
C ILE A 65 8.48 5.45 16.10
N TRP A 66 8.92 4.95 14.95
CA TRP A 66 10.32 4.64 14.68
C TRP A 66 10.73 5.11 13.29
N ASN A 67 11.83 5.87 13.22
CA ASN A 67 12.37 6.49 11.99
C ASN A 67 11.40 7.38 11.20
N LEU A 68 10.33 7.85 11.84
CA LEU A 68 9.38 8.83 11.34
C LEU A 68 9.21 9.96 12.36
N ARG A 69 8.71 11.11 11.90
CA ARG A 69 8.20 12.18 12.78
C ARG A 69 6.75 12.46 12.42
N MET A 70 5.84 12.31 13.38
CA MET A 70 4.46 12.76 13.25
C MET A 70 4.42 14.29 13.38
N LEU A 71 3.86 14.95 12.38
CA LEU A 71 3.72 16.41 12.34
C LEU A 71 2.38 16.86 12.91
N SER A 72 1.30 16.16 12.57
CA SER A 72 -0.04 16.48 13.06
C SER A 72 -0.99 15.28 12.97
N THR A 73 -2.07 15.39 13.74
CA THR A 73 -3.27 14.57 13.63
C THR A 73 -4.49 15.50 13.58
N ALA A 74 -5.46 15.19 12.74
CA ALA A 74 -6.65 16.00 12.54
C ALA A 74 -7.91 15.11 12.55
N PRO A 75 -8.81 15.27 13.53
CA PRO A 75 -10.03 14.46 13.62
C PRO A 75 -11.00 14.81 12.49
N PRO A 76 -11.84 13.86 12.04
CA PRO A 76 -12.79 14.11 10.97
C PRO A 76 -13.83 15.16 11.39
N PRO A 77 -14.39 15.92 10.44
CA PRO A 77 -15.47 16.87 10.71
C PRO A 77 -16.74 16.16 11.24
N PRO A 78 -17.66 16.89 11.92
CA PRO A 78 -18.77 16.28 12.67
C PRO A 78 -19.64 15.29 11.89
N ASP A 79 -19.97 15.58 10.63
CA ASP A 79 -20.83 14.71 9.79
C ASP A 79 -20.12 13.43 9.31
N PHE A 80 -18.82 13.33 9.56
CA PHE A 80 -17.95 12.22 9.16
C PHE A 80 -17.51 11.37 10.37
N ILE A 81 -17.79 11.82 11.61
CA ILE A 81 -17.53 11.04 12.83
C ILE A 81 -18.39 9.77 12.84
N GLY A 82 -17.76 8.61 13.02
CA GLY A 82 -18.45 7.31 13.03
C GLY A 82 -18.74 6.74 11.64
N SER A 83 -18.31 7.42 10.59
CA SER A 83 -18.18 6.88 9.23
C SER A 83 -16.74 6.42 8.98
N TRP A 84 -16.48 5.80 7.83
CA TRP A 84 -15.16 5.27 7.47
C TRP A 84 -14.46 6.19 6.49
N GLY A 85 -13.29 6.72 6.87
CA GLY A 85 -12.34 7.35 5.96
C GLY A 85 -11.77 6.31 5.00
N THR A 86 -11.64 6.70 3.74
CA THR A 86 -11.20 5.83 2.65
C THR A 86 -10.04 6.47 1.89
N ASP A 87 -9.89 6.21 0.59
CA ASP A 87 -8.66 6.52 -0.11
C ASP A 87 -8.37 8.03 -0.26
N LEU A 88 -7.13 8.38 -0.65
CA LEU A 88 -6.66 9.75 -0.80
C LEU A 88 -6.24 10.06 -2.24
N ALA A 89 -6.50 11.31 -2.65
CA ALA A 89 -5.90 11.93 -3.82
C ALA A 89 -5.34 13.31 -3.44
N PHE A 90 -4.36 13.80 -4.19
CA PHE A 90 -3.68 15.05 -3.88
C PHE A 90 -3.71 16.02 -5.04
N LYS A 91 -3.89 17.31 -4.73
CA LYS A 91 -3.81 18.41 -5.69
C LYS A 91 -3.23 19.64 -5.00
N ASP A 92 -2.15 20.18 -5.54
CA ASP A 92 -1.43 21.35 -5.01
C ASP A 92 -1.05 21.20 -3.53
N ASN A 93 -1.73 21.93 -2.64
CA ASN A 93 -1.57 21.86 -1.18
C ASN A 93 -2.78 21.21 -0.51
N TYR A 94 -3.54 20.39 -1.23
CA TYR A 94 -4.74 19.75 -0.72
C TYR A 94 -4.62 18.24 -0.74
N ALA A 95 -5.03 17.61 0.36
CA ALA A 95 -5.31 16.18 0.43
C ALA A 95 -6.84 16.00 0.42
N ILE A 96 -7.35 15.28 -0.57
CA ILE A 96 -8.76 14.95 -0.70
C ILE A 96 -8.91 13.54 -0.16
N GLN A 97 -9.65 13.41 0.94
CA GLN A 97 -9.91 12.15 1.63
C GLN A 97 -11.32 11.68 1.33
N GLY A 98 -11.43 10.50 0.73
CA GLY A 98 -12.70 9.80 0.59
C GLY A 98 -13.29 9.40 1.94
N ASN A 99 -14.60 9.24 1.99
CA ASN A 99 -15.28 8.70 3.16
C ASN A 99 -16.61 8.08 2.74
N TYR A 100 -17.12 7.08 3.46
CA TYR A 100 -18.42 6.48 3.12
C TYR A 100 -19.59 7.48 3.06
N ASN A 101 -19.46 8.62 3.74
CA ASN A 101 -20.40 9.75 3.72
C ASN A 101 -20.13 10.80 2.63
N GLY A 102 -19.07 10.72 1.84
CA GLY A 102 -18.71 11.72 0.82
C GLY A 102 -17.20 11.91 0.72
N PHE A 103 -16.71 13.14 0.82
CA PHE A 103 -15.27 13.41 0.87
C PHE A 103 -14.96 14.67 1.70
N VAL A 104 -13.74 14.73 2.22
CA VAL A 104 -13.19 15.87 2.97
C VAL A 104 -11.96 16.38 2.24
N ILE A 105 -11.90 17.67 1.95
CA ILE A 105 -10.72 18.33 1.40
C ILE A 105 -9.98 19.01 2.54
N TRP A 106 -8.73 18.60 2.75
CA TRP A 106 -7.82 19.14 3.75
C TRP A 106 -6.83 20.09 3.09
N ASP A 107 -6.74 21.34 3.56
CA ASP A 107 -5.61 22.23 3.28
C ASP A 107 -4.42 21.80 4.14
N ILE A 108 -3.38 21.30 3.48
CA ILE A 108 -2.12 20.83 4.06
C ILE A 108 -0.96 21.79 3.81
N SER A 109 -1.22 23.04 3.41
CA SER A 109 -0.19 24.08 3.22
C SER A 109 0.64 24.33 4.49
N ASN A 110 0.04 24.08 5.67
CA ASN A 110 0.75 23.93 6.93
C ASN A 110 0.57 22.50 7.47
N PRO A 111 1.50 21.56 7.22
CA PRO A 111 1.35 20.16 7.60
C PRO A 111 1.36 19.92 9.11
N GLU A 112 1.83 20.87 9.93
CA GLU A 112 1.76 20.80 11.39
C GLU A 112 0.37 21.17 11.93
N ASN A 113 -0.49 21.79 11.11
CA ASN A 113 -1.85 22.15 11.49
C ASN A 113 -2.75 22.22 10.23
N PRO A 114 -3.09 21.06 9.63
CA PRO A 114 -3.99 21.01 8.49
C PRO A 114 -5.39 21.47 8.88
N THR A 115 -6.12 22.05 7.93
CA THR A 115 -7.49 22.55 8.15
C THR A 115 -8.46 22.01 7.12
N VAL A 116 -9.71 21.79 7.50
CA VAL A 116 -10.77 21.42 6.55
C VAL A 116 -11.05 22.61 5.63
N ALA A 117 -10.83 22.44 4.34
CA ALA A 117 -11.24 23.37 3.30
C ALA A 117 -12.71 23.14 2.93
N VAL A 118 -13.12 21.88 2.75
CA VAL A 118 -14.48 21.46 2.41
C VAL A 118 -14.79 20.11 3.05
N ASP A 119 -16.00 19.94 3.58
CA ASP A 119 -16.57 18.67 4.02
C ASP A 119 -17.86 18.35 3.23
N PHE A 120 -17.72 17.69 2.08
CA PHE A 120 -18.81 17.48 1.14
C PHE A 120 -19.60 16.21 1.48
N LEU A 121 -20.74 16.38 2.16
CA LEU A 121 -21.64 15.28 2.53
C LEU A 121 -22.42 14.78 1.30
N CYS A 122 -22.06 13.61 0.79
CA CYS A 122 -22.73 12.95 -0.33
C CYS A 122 -22.56 11.42 -0.25
N PRO A 123 -23.33 10.74 0.61
CA PRO A 123 -23.12 9.32 0.88
C PRO A 123 -23.24 8.42 -0.36
N ALA A 124 -22.33 7.45 -0.45
CA ALA A 124 -22.40 6.37 -1.45
C ALA A 124 -21.69 5.08 -1.03
N SER A 125 -20.97 5.04 0.09
CA SER A 125 -19.98 4.00 0.44
C SER A 125 -18.77 4.01 -0.50
N GLN A 126 -17.63 3.50 0.00
CA GLN A 126 -16.33 3.55 -0.68
C GLN A 126 -15.85 4.97 -0.88
N SER A 127 -16.36 5.68 -1.90
CA SER A 127 -16.00 7.08 -2.14
C SER A 127 -14.49 7.30 -2.21
N ASP A 128 -13.75 6.31 -2.70
CA ASP A 128 -12.37 6.47 -3.12
C ASP A 128 -12.30 7.56 -4.18
N VAL A 129 -11.22 8.32 -4.15
CA VAL A 129 -11.08 9.57 -4.91
C VAL A 129 -9.88 9.54 -5.85
N SER A 130 -10.00 10.22 -6.98
CA SER A 130 -8.88 10.58 -7.85
C SER A 130 -9.11 11.95 -8.46
N VAL A 131 -8.05 12.65 -8.83
CA VAL A 131 -8.10 13.98 -9.44
C VAL A 131 -7.34 14.05 -10.75
N TYR A 132 -7.81 14.88 -11.67
CA TYR A 132 -7.03 15.26 -12.85
C TYR A 132 -7.44 16.66 -13.31
N GLY A 133 -6.47 17.59 -13.34
CA GLY A 133 -6.75 19.00 -13.59
C GLY A 133 -7.75 19.54 -12.57
N ASP A 134 -8.88 20.03 -13.06
CA ASP A 134 -9.98 20.58 -12.25
C ASP A 134 -11.11 19.55 -12.03
N LEU A 135 -10.88 18.26 -12.27
CA LEU A 135 -11.87 17.20 -12.09
C LEU A 135 -11.55 16.33 -10.87
N LEU A 136 -12.58 16.02 -10.10
CA LEU A 136 -12.56 15.03 -9.01
C LEU A 136 -13.52 13.87 -9.34
N PHE A 137 -13.00 12.66 -9.27
CA PHE A 137 -13.72 11.41 -9.46
C PHE A 137 -13.96 10.76 -8.11
N VAL A 138 -15.20 10.32 -7.86
CA VAL A 138 -15.57 9.68 -6.58
C VAL A 138 -16.35 8.40 -6.85
N SER A 139 -15.84 7.29 -6.30
CA SER A 139 -16.47 5.97 -6.38
C SER A 139 -17.81 5.93 -5.63
N GLY A 140 -18.80 5.26 -6.22
CA GLY A 140 -20.07 4.96 -5.54
C GLY A 140 -20.47 3.52 -5.78
N GLU A 141 -20.49 2.73 -4.71
CA GLU A 141 -20.86 1.32 -4.80
C GLU A 141 -22.19 0.99 -4.13
N GLY A 142 -22.37 1.57 -2.95
CA GLY A 142 -23.38 1.15 -1.98
C GLY A 142 -24.79 1.32 -2.52
N LEU A 143 -25.68 0.43 -2.08
CA LEU A 143 -27.08 0.47 -2.50
C LEU A 143 -27.80 1.73 -1.97
N GLY A 144 -27.26 2.40 -0.95
CA GLY A 144 -27.86 3.59 -0.36
C GLY A 144 -27.60 4.90 -1.12
N GLY A 145 -26.58 4.95 -1.98
CA GLY A 145 -26.15 6.21 -2.61
C GLY A 145 -27.22 6.81 -3.53
N ARG A 146 -27.33 8.14 -3.52
CA ARG A 146 -28.29 8.89 -4.35
C ARG A 146 -27.58 9.79 -5.38
N LEU A 147 -28.26 10.02 -6.50
CA LEU A 147 -27.83 10.94 -7.57
C LEU A 147 -27.90 12.41 -7.16
N ASP A 148 -28.72 12.76 -6.16
CA ASP A 148 -28.88 14.12 -5.64
C ASP A 148 -28.07 14.38 -4.37
N CYS A 149 -27.18 13.46 -3.97
CA CYS A 149 -26.44 13.49 -2.71
C CYS A 149 -27.31 13.48 -1.44
N GLY A 150 -28.59 13.13 -1.52
CA GLY A 150 -29.47 13.01 -0.36
C GLY A 150 -29.00 11.94 0.65
N THR A 151 -29.28 12.15 1.93
CA THR A 151 -28.85 11.29 3.06
C THR A 151 -29.90 10.26 3.48
N GLU A 152 -31.09 10.28 2.88
CA GLU A 152 -32.22 9.41 3.19
C GLU A 152 -32.04 7.96 2.72
N GLY A 153 -31.07 7.73 1.83
CA GLY A 153 -30.79 6.44 1.22
C GLY A 153 -31.80 6.03 0.13
N VAL A 154 -31.66 4.80 -0.36
CA VAL A 154 -32.59 4.15 -1.29
C VAL A 154 -33.02 2.81 -0.72
N ARG A 155 -34.33 2.52 -0.71
CA ARG A 155 -34.88 1.29 -0.10
C ARG A 155 -35.49 0.33 -1.11
N GLU A 156 -35.94 0.86 -2.24
CA GLU A 156 -36.53 0.14 -3.34
C GLU A 156 -35.46 -0.73 -4.02
N THR A 157 -35.87 -1.84 -4.63
CA THR A 157 -34.96 -2.67 -5.43
C THR A 157 -34.58 -1.99 -6.75
N VAL A 158 -35.54 -1.26 -7.34
CA VAL A 158 -35.38 -0.47 -8.57
C VAL A 158 -35.69 0.97 -8.22
N SER A 159 -34.72 1.88 -8.40
CA SER A 159 -34.90 3.30 -8.13
C SER A 159 -34.20 4.17 -9.17
N PRO A 160 -34.90 5.17 -9.73
CA PRO A 160 -34.27 6.16 -10.61
C PRO A 160 -33.39 7.16 -9.84
N GLU A 161 -33.42 7.15 -8.50
CA GLU A 161 -32.66 8.06 -7.65
C GLU A 161 -31.29 7.47 -7.24
N ARG A 162 -31.08 6.17 -7.45
CA ARG A 162 -29.87 5.47 -6.98
C ARG A 162 -28.65 5.85 -7.81
N LEU A 163 -27.55 6.14 -7.12
CA LEU A 163 -26.23 6.19 -7.71
C LEU A 163 -25.46 4.90 -7.41
N ARG A 164 -24.94 4.24 -8.45
CA ARG A 164 -23.71 3.44 -8.34
C ARG A 164 -22.88 3.58 -9.62
N GLY A 165 -21.58 3.80 -9.48
CA GLY A 165 -20.66 4.12 -10.57
C GLY A 165 -19.72 5.24 -10.15
N ILE A 166 -19.37 6.15 -11.07
CA ILE A 166 -18.45 7.27 -10.81
C ILE A 166 -19.23 8.59 -10.77
N ARG A 167 -19.01 9.39 -9.73
CA ARG A 167 -19.37 10.81 -9.70
C ARG A 167 -18.20 11.64 -10.21
N ILE A 168 -18.49 12.70 -10.96
CA ILE A 168 -17.53 13.65 -11.48
C ILE A 168 -17.91 15.03 -10.96
N PHE A 169 -16.97 15.66 -10.28
CA PHE A 169 -17.09 17.02 -9.77
C PHE A 169 -16.11 17.94 -10.50
N ASP A 170 -16.52 19.17 -10.76
CA ASP A 170 -15.62 20.27 -11.08
C ASP A 170 -15.12 20.87 -9.75
N ILE A 171 -13.80 20.96 -9.61
CA ILE A 171 -13.08 21.51 -8.46
C ILE A 171 -12.16 22.67 -8.87
N SER A 172 -12.48 23.37 -9.97
CA SER A 172 -11.79 24.59 -10.40
C SER A 172 -11.74 25.63 -9.28
N ASP A 173 -12.82 25.74 -8.50
CA ASP A 173 -12.81 26.32 -7.17
C ASP A 173 -12.88 25.20 -6.13
N ILE A 174 -11.74 24.93 -5.48
CA ILE A 174 -11.61 23.86 -4.48
C ILE A 174 -12.55 24.04 -3.28
N TYR A 175 -13.03 25.26 -3.01
CA TYR A 175 -13.95 25.57 -1.91
C TYR A 175 -15.43 25.42 -2.28
N GLU A 176 -15.74 25.29 -3.57
CA GLU A 176 -17.10 25.09 -4.08
C GLU A 176 -17.13 23.96 -5.13
N PRO A 177 -16.91 22.68 -4.73
CA PRO A 177 -17.02 21.57 -5.66
C PRO A 177 -18.41 21.48 -6.30
N GLU A 178 -18.48 21.46 -7.63
CA GLU A 178 -19.73 21.37 -8.38
C GLU A 178 -19.95 19.95 -8.91
N TYR A 179 -21.07 19.31 -8.57
CA TYR A 179 -21.41 17.99 -9.12
C TYR A 179 -21.94 18.12 -10.55
N ILE A 180 -21.09 17.82 -11.55
CA ILE A 180 -21.39 18.07 -12.96
C ILE A 180 -21.93 16.85 -13.71
N ALA A 181 -21.49 15.63 -13.37
CA ALA A 181 -21.85 14.43 -14.13
C ALA A 181 -21.65 13.14 -13.35
N ASN A 182 -22.32 12.07 -13.77
CA ASN A 182 -22.07 10.73 -13.25
C ASN A 182 -22.16 9.69 -14.36
N VAL A 183 -21.43 8.60 -14.18
CA VAL A 183 -21.46 7.45 -15.08
C VAL A 183 -21.93 6.25 -14.27
N GLN A 184 -23.14 5.77 -14.56
CA GLN A 184 -23.73 4.60 -13.91
C GLN A 184 -23.15 3.31 -14.48
N THR A 185 -22.75 2.37 -13.62
CA THR A 185 -22.25 1.05 -14.02
C THR A 185 -23.17 -0.05 -13.48
N CYS A 186 -23.22 -1.23 -14.10
CA CYS A 186 -24.10 -2.31 -13.62
C CYS A 186 -23.81 -2.79 -12.20
N ARG A 187 -22.56 -2.65 -11.76
CA ARG A 187 -22.07 -3.16 -10.48
C ARG A 187 -21.58 -2.09 -9.50
N GLY A 188 -21.71 -0.81 -9.85
CA GLY A 188 -21.15 0.29 -9.06
C GLY A 188 -19.65 0.46 -9.29
N SER A 189 -19.01 1.29 -8.48
CA SER A 189 -17.55 1.43 -8.42
C SER A 189 -17.13 1.19 -6.98
N HIS A 190 -16.48 0.05 -6.76
CA HIS A 190 -15.79 -0.28 -5.52
C HIS A 190 -14.59 0.64 -5.38
N THR A 191 -13.68 0.53 -6.35
CA THR A 191 -12.55 1.42 -6.55
C THR A 191 -12.47 1.84 -8.02
N HIS A 192 -11.59 2.80 -8.31
CA HIS A 192 -11.30 3.23 -9.67
C HIS A 192 -9.87 3.75 -9.77
N SER A 193 -9.37 3.79 -11.01
CA SER A 193 -8.05 4.36 -11.30
C SER A 193 -8.12 5.24 -12.54
N VAL A 194 -7.50 6.41 -12.47
CA VAL A 194 -7.42 7.36 -13.59
C VAL A 194 -6.17 7.08 -14.42
N LEU A 195 -6.37 6.88 -15.71
CA LEU A 195 -5.35 6.68 -16.74
C LEU A 195 -5.20 7.98 -17.54
N VAL A 196 -4.00 8.53 -17.56
CA VAL A 196 -3.59 9.60 -18.47
C VAL A 196 -2.75 8.96 -19.57
N ASP A 197 -3.29 8.90 -20.79
CA ASP A 197 -2.57 8.30 -21.92
C ASP A 197 -1.53 9.31 -22.44
N PRO A 198 -0.22 8.95 -22.49
CA PRO A 198 0.81 9.83 -23.05
C PRO A 198 0.55 10.29 -24.50
N ASN A 199 -0.37 9.64 -25.22
CA ASN A 199 -0.70 9.90 -26.62
C ASN A 199 -2.08 10.56 -26.83
N ASP A 200 -2.84 10.86 -25.78
CA ASP A 200 -4.16 11.49 -25.83
C ASP A 200 -4.23 12.62 -24.79
N ASP A 201 -4.19 13.87 -25.26
CA ASP A 201 -4.32 15.07 -24.42
C ASP A 201 -5.74 15.64 -24.39
N GLU A 202 -6.68 15.02 -25.12
CA GLU A 202 -8.08 15.45 -25.18
C GLU A 202 -8.96 14.69 -24.17
N ASN A 203 -8.53 13.49 -23.76
CA ASN A 203 -9.30 12.61 -22.89
C ASN A 203 -8.44 12.00 -21.79
N ILE A 204 -9.11 11.62 -20.71
CA ILE A 204 -8.59 10.65 -19.73
C ILE A 204 -9.52 9.45 -19.66
N TYR A 205 -9.00 8.35 -19.15
CA TYR A 205 -9.75 7.10 -19.00
C TYR A 205 -9.86 6.73 -17.53
N VAL A 206 -10.98 6.16 -17.11
CA VAL A 206 -11.20 5.70 -15.74
C VAL A 206 -11.51 4.22 -15.78
N TYR A 207 -10.66 3.41 -15.16
CA TYR A 207 -10.86 1.97 -15.03
C TYR A 207 -11.64 1.72 -13.76
N VAL A 208 -12.84 1.15 -13.90
CA VAL A 208 -13.76 0.94 -12.79
C VAL A 208 -13.87 -0.54 -12.48
N SER A 209 -13.65 -0.89 -11.21
CA SER A 209 -13.99 -2.20 -10.68
C SER A 209 -15.21 -2.10 -9.77
N GLY A 210 -16.24 -2.89 -10.05
CA GLY A 210 -17.49 -2.90 -9.26
C GLY A 210 -17.69 -4.24 -8.56
N SER A 211 -17.87 -4.24 -7.24
CA SER A 211 -18.04 -5.47 -6.45
C SER A 211 -19.50 -5.82 -6.18
N ALA A 212 -20.38 -4.81 -6.15
CA ALA A 212 -21.76 -5.01 -5.75
C ALA A 212 -22.57 -5.87 -6.75
N PRO A 213 -23.69 -6.48 -6.30
CA PRO A 213 -24.54 -7.30 -7.15
C PRO A 213 -25.01 -6.55 -8.41
N VAL A 214 -25.23 -7.27 -9.49
CA VAL A 214 -25.75 -6.68 -10.73
C VAL A 214 -27.12 -6.08 -10.45
N ARG A 215 -27.32 -4.81 -10.82
CA ARG A 215 -28.63 -4.17 -10.66
C ARG A 215 -29.64 -4.68 -11.70
N PRO A 216 -30.95 -4.62 -11.41
CA PRO A 216 -31.98 -5.03 -12.37
C PRO A 216 -31.90 -4.22 -13.68
N GLU A 217 -32.24 -4.86 -14.80
CA GLU A 217 -32.32 -4.20 -16.12
C GLU A 217 -33.35 -3.04 -16.12
N GLU A 218 -34.40 -3.13 -15.29
CA GLU A 218 -35.37 -2.06 -15.11
C GLU A 218 -34.79 -0.82 -14.39
N GLU A 219 -33.71 -0.98 -13.62
CA GLU A 219 -33.00 0.14 -12.99
C GLU A 219 -31.97 0.76 -13.95
N LEU A 220 -31.22 -0.09 -14.66
CA LEU A 220 -30.27 0.35 -15.70
C LEU A 220 -30.30 -0.63 -16.88
N PRO A 221 -30.79 -0.21 -18.05
CA PRO A 221 -30.84 -1.06 -19.23
C PRO A 221 -29.47 -1.61 -19.62
N GLY A 222 -29.42 -2.89 -20.04
CA GLY A 222 -28.19 -3.57 -20.45
C GLY A 222 -27.43 -4.28 -19.32
N CYS A 223 -27.92 -4.23 -18.09
CA CYS A 223 -27.37 -5.01 -16.99
C CYS A 223 -27.94 -6.43 -16.97
N SER A 224 -27.04 -7.42 -17.02
CA SER A 224 -27.37 -8.84 -17.03
C SER A 224 -26.57 -9.57 -15.95
N ASP A 225 -27.28 -10.32 -15.11
CA ASP A 225 -26.74 -11.18 -14.05
C ASP A 225 -26.62 -12.66 -14.49
N ALA A 226 -26.89 -12.95 -15.76
CA ALA A 226 -26.60 -14.25 -16.35
C ALA A 226 -25.08 -14.47 -16.44
N PHE A 227 -24.62 -15.72 -16.46
CA PHE A 227 -23.20 -16.01 -16.64
C PHE A 227 -22.75 -15.74 -18.10
N PRO A 228 -21.45 -15.48 -18.35
CA PRO A 228 -20.96 -15.14 -19.69
C PRO A 228 -21.23 -16.17 -20.79
N ASP A 229 -21.42 -17.45 -20.45
CA ASP A 229 -21.80 -18.53 -21.37
C ASP A 229 -23.29 -18.52 -21.74
N GLU A 230 -24.13 -17.92 -20.89
CA GLU A 230 -25.56 -17.72 -21.11
C GLU A 230 -25.84 -16.37 -21.81
N ASP A 231 -25.14 -15.32 -21.40
CA ASP A 231 -25.23 -13.98 -21.98
C ASP A 231 -23.84 -13.36 -22.17
N PRO A 232 -23.38 -13.13 -23.41
CA PRO A 232 -22.09 -12.48 -23.66
C PRO A 232 -22.02 -11.03 -23.14
N ASN A 233 -23.17 -10.40 -22.83
CA ASN A 233 -23.25 -9.08 -22.23
C ASN A 233 -23.30 -9.11 -20.69
N SER A 234 -23.09 -10.27 -20.07
CA SER A 234 -23.01 -10.43 -18.60
C SER A 234 -22.16 -9.32 -17.96
N ALA A 235 -22.66 -8.76 -16.86
CA ALA A 235 -21.95 -7.74 -16.07
C ALA A 235 -20.88 -8.34 -15.14
N PHE A 236 -20.78 -9.67 -15.04
CA PHE A 236 -19.68 -10.34 -14.34
C PHE A 236 -18.46 -10.50 -15.23
N PHE A 237 -17.27 -10.70 -14.64
CA PHE A 237 -16.03 -11.02 -15.37
C PHE A 237 -15.64 -9.94 -16.40
N ARG A 238 -15.76 -8.67 -16.01
CA ARG A 238 -15.26 -7.53 -16.79
C ARG A 238 -14.96 -6.35 -15.89
N ILE A 239 -14.17 -5.43 -16.41
CA ILE A 239 -14.03 -4.08 -15.88
C ILE A 239 -14.81 -3.13 -16.79
N GLU A 240 -15.13 -1.93 -16.32
CA GLU A 240 -15.69 -0.88 -17.17
C GLU A 240 -14.61 0.18 -17.42
N VAL A 241 -14.43 0.60 -18.67
CA VAL A 241 -13.54 1.72 -19.01
C VAL A 241 -14.41 2.91 -19.42
N ILE A 242 -14.28 4.00 -18.68
CA ILE A 242 -14.95 5.26 -18.94
C ILE A 242 -13.99 6.18 -19.66
N GLN A 243 -14.39 6.78 -20.78
CA GLN A 243 -13.67 7.89 -21.38
C GLN A 243 -14.28 9.20 -20.88
N VAL A 244 -13.44 10.14 -20.47
CA VAL A 244 -13.84 11.48 -20.01
C VAL A 244 -13.21 12.52 -20.93
N PRO A 245 -14.00 13.15 -21.82
CA PRO A 245 -13.52 14.25 -22.64
C PRO A 245 -13.25 15.48 -21.78
N LEU A 246 -12.01 15.96 -21.72
CA LEU A 246 -11.61 17.04 -20.80
C LEU A 246 -12.32 18.36 -21.09
N ALA A 247 -12.65 18.62 -22.36
CA ALA A 247 -13.38 19.82 -22.76
C ALA A 247 -14.88 19.79 -22.42
N ASN A 248 -15.45 18.60 -22.23
CA ASN A 248 -16.89 18.39 -21.96
C ASN A 248 -17.07 17.15 -21.07
N PRO A 249 -16.62 17.21 -19.79
CA PRO A 249 -16.62 16.07 -18.87
C PRO A 249 -18.03 15.50 -18.61
N GLU A 250 -19.09 16.28 -18.87
CA GLU A 250 -20.48 15.82 -18.80
C GLU A 250 -20.85 14.77 -19.85
N GLN A 251 -20.00 14.57 -20.86
CA GLN A 251 -20.15 13.54 -21.88
C GLN A 251 -19.42 12.24 -21.54
N ALA A 252 -18.86 12.13 -20.32
CA ALA A 252 -18.21 10.92 -19.86
C ALA A 252 -19.12 9.69 -20.00
N ALA A 253 -18.58 8.61 -20.56
CA ALA A 253 -19.34 7.40 -20.84
C ALA A 253 -18.46 6.16 -20.83
N ILE A 254 -19.07 5.01 -20.55
CA ILE A 254 -18.43 3.71 -20.73
C ILE A 254 -18.17 3.51 -22.23
N VAL A 255 -16.91 3.33 -22.61
CA VAL A 255 -16.48 3.12 -24.00
C VAL A 255 -16.13 1.67 -24.29
N SER A 256 -15.80 0.89 -23.26
CA SER A 256 -15.56 -0.54 -23.37
C SER A 256 -15.80 -1.25 -22.04
N SER A 257 -15.97 -2.57 -22.12
CA SER A 257 -16.08 -3.46 -20.95
C SER A 257 -15.14 -4.67 -21.10
N PRO A 258 -13.82 -4.50 -20.93
CA PRO A 258 -12.81 -5.52 -21.20
C PRO A 258 -12.95 -6.81 -20.37
N ARG A 259 -12.73 -7.96 -21.01
CA ARG A 259 -12.84 -9.31 -20.44
C ARG A 259 -11.49 -9.86 -19.92
N ILE A 260 -10.83 -9.13 -19.04
CA ILE A 260 -9.49 -9.47 -18.52
C ILE A 260 -9.44 -10.76 -17.66
N PHE A 261 -10.61 -11.31 -17.31
CA PHE A 261 -10.75 -12.51 -16.47
C PHE A 261 -10.93 -13.81 -17.26
N ASP A 262 -11.13 -13.71 -18.58
CA ASP A 262 -11.48 -14.88 -19.40
C ASP A 262 -10.47 -16.02 -19.26
N GLY A 263 -10.98 -17.24 -19.12
CA GLY A 263 -10.18 -18.45 -19.00
C GLY A 263 -9.48 -18.66 -17.65
N LEU A 264 -9.76 -17.85 -16.62
CA LEU A 264 -9.31 -18.14 -15.26
C LEU A 264 -10.24 -19.16 -14.59
N GLU A 265 -9.62 -20.12 -13.91
CA GLU A 265 -10.29 -21.10 -13.07
C GLU A 265 -10.32 -20.61 -11.61
N ALA A 266 -11.03 -21.33 -10.75
CA ALA A 266 -11.06 -21.00 -9.34
C ALA A 266 -9.63 -21.00 -8.73
N PRO A 267 -9.24 -19.94 -8.00
CA PRO A 267 -7.92 -19.84 -7.41
C PRO A 267 -7.72 -20.91 -6.32
N PRO A 268 -6.47 -21.35 -6.07
CA PRO A 268 -6.18 -22.22 -4.95
C PRO A 268 -6.46 -21.50 -3.63
N VAL A 269 -6.84 -22.25 -2.60
CA VAL A 269 -7.19 -21.71 -1.27
C VAL A 269 -6.49 -22.48 -0.16
N HIS A 270 -6.17 -21.81 0.94
CA HIS A 270 -5.68 -22.46 2.16
C HIS A 270 -6.84 -22.84 3.12
N GLY A 271 -6.52 -23.66 4.13
CA GLY A 271 -7.44 -24.03 5.21
C GLY A 271 -7.63 -22.94 6.26
N LEU A 272 -8.22 -23.27 7.41
CA LEU A 272 -8.33 -22.32 8.52
C LEU A 272 -6.97 -22.03 9.16
N ALA A 273 -6.80 -20.81 9.70
CA ALA A 273 -5.65 -20.52 10.54
C ALA A 273 -5.81 -21.20 11.91
N PRO A 274 -4.72 -21.35 12.67
CA PRO A 274 -4.73 -22.11 13.92
C PRO A 274 -5.81 -21.66 14.91
N GLU A 275 -6.01 -20.35 15.08
CA GLU A 275 -7.03 -19.81 15.98
C GLU A 275 -8.46 -20.03 15.47
N GLU A 276 -8.71 -19.87 14.16
CA GLU A 276 -10.01 -20.21 13.57
C GLU A 276 -10.33 -21.70 13.71
N GLN A 277 -9.34 -22.57 13.51
CA GLN A 277 -9.51 -24.00 13.72
C GLN A 277 -9.82 -24.31 15.18
N ALA A 278 -9.12 -23.69 16.13
CA ALA A 278 -9.40 -23.85 17.56
C ALA A 278 -10.82 -23.37 17.93
N VAL A 279 -11.34 -22.33 17.30
CA VAL A 279 -12.74 -21.88 17.46
C VAL A 279 -13.72 -22.94 16.96
N VAL A 280 -13.46 -23.54 15.79
CA VAL A 280 -14.27 -24.63 15.25
C VAL A 280 -14.26 -25.85 16.17
N ASP A 281 -13.10 -26.26 16.65
CA ASP A 281 -12.94 -27.42 17.52
C ASP A 281 -13.72 -27.24 18.83
N ARG A 282 -13.58 -26.08 19.49
CA ARG A 282 -14.36 -25.73 20.69
C ARG A 282 -15.87 -25.72 20.43
N ALA A 283 -16.30 -25.21 19.28
CA ALA A 283 -17.71 -25.19 18.90
C ALA A 283 -18.24 -26.61 18.67
N ALA A 284 -17.45 -27.48 18.05
CA ALA A 284 -17.78 -28.89 17.84
C ALA A 284 -17.91 -29.62 19.19
N GLU A 285 -16.97 -29.42 20.11
CA GLU A 285 -17.00 -29.97 21.48
C GLU A 285 -18.22 -29.49 22.28
N ALA A 286 -18.62 -28.22 22.10
CA ALA A 286 -19.83 -27.65 22.68
C ALA A 286 -21.12 -28.16 22.01
N GLY A 287 -21.04 -29.06 21.04
CA GLY A 287 -22.19 -29.62 20.33
C GLY A 287 -22.84 -28.65 19.36
N ARG A 288 -22.15 -27.60 18.90
CA ARG A 288 -22.67 -26.75 17.81
C ARG A 288 -22.68 -27.50 16.48
N PHE A 289 -23.36 -26.95 15.49
CA PHE A 289 -23.40 -27.51 14.14
C PHE A 289 -22.21 -26.96 13.33
N ILE A 290 -21.48 -27.87 12.70
CA ILE A 290 -20.30 -27.58 11.88
C ILE A 290 -20.59 -28.09 10.47
N ALA A 291 -20.27 -27.28 9.46
CA ALA A 291 -20.32 -27.66 8.05
C ALA A 291 -18.91 -27.66 7.45
N ASN A 292 -18.63 -28.60 6.55
CA ASN A 292 -17.46 -28.59 5.68
C ASN A 292 -17.79 -27.87 4.38
N TYR A 293 -17.01 -26.86 4.02
CA TYR A 293 -17.18 -26.10 2.79
C TYR A 293 -15.81 -25.67 2.22
N ARG A 294 -15.56 -25.97 0.93
CA ARG A 294 -14.27 -25.73 0.23
C ARG A 294 -13.05 -26.18 1.04
N ASN A 295 -13.09 -27.41 1.56
CA ASN A 295 -12.04 -28.00 2.41
C ASN A 295 -11.76 -27.26 3.73
N ALA A 296 -12.68 -26.42 4.20
CA ALA A 296 -12.61 -25.75 5.49
C ALA A 296 -13.86 -26.03 6.33
N GLN A 297 -13.67 -26.26 7.62
CA GLN A 297 -14.77 -26.37 8.57
C GLN A 297 -15.31 -24.98 8.94
N ARG A 298 -16.61 -24.86 9.19
CA ARG A 298 -17.22 -23.61 9.65
C ARG A 298 -18.29 -23.88 10.69
N VAL A 299 -18.31 -23.04 11.72
CA VAL A 299 -19.42 -23.02 12.68
C VAL A 299 -20.65 -22.43 12.00
N VAL A 300 -21.72 -23.19 11.93
CA VAL A 300 -22.96 -22.75 11.28
C VAL A 300 -23.73 -21.86 12.25
N ASN A 301 -24.08 -20.65 11.79
CA ASN A 301 -24.84 -19.70 12.60
C ASN A 301 -26.21 -20.27 13.01
N ASP A 302 -26.63 -20.00 14.24
CA ASP A 302 -27.87 -20.54 14.82
C ASP A 302 -29.14 -20.15 14.03
N GLY A 303 -29.13 -19.03 13.30
CA GLY A 303 -30.20 -18.67 12.36
C GLY A 303 -30.31 -19.63 11.18
N ILE A 304 -29.17 -20.02 10.59
CA ILE A 304 -29.11 -21.01 9.50
C ILE A 304 -29.50 -22.39 10.03
N VAL A 305 -28.98 -22.79 11.19
CA VAL A 305 -29.36 -24.05 11.85
C VAL A 305 -30.88 -24.10 12.06
N ARG A 306 -31.49 -23.04 12.58
CA ARG A 306 -32.95 -22.97 12.76
C ARG A 306 -33.71 -23.10 11.44
N ARG A 307 -33.24 -22.47 10.37
CA ARG A 307 -33.83 -22.61 9.03
C ARG A 307 -33.76 -24.06 8.54
N PHE A 308 -32.59 -24.68 8.58
CA PHE A 308 -32.43 -26.06 8.14
C PHE A 308 -33.23 -27.05 8.99
N LEU A 309 -33.31 -26.83 10.30
CA LEU A 309 -34.18 -27.63 11.17
C LEU A 309 -35.66 -27.47 10.80
N ALA A 310 -36.11 -26.26 10.46
CA ALA A 310 -37.48 -26.03 10.02
C ALA A 310 -37.79 -26.74 8.70
N GLU A 311 -36.87 -26.69 7.73
CA GLU A 311 -36.97 -27.43 6.46
C GLU A 311 -37.09 -28.95 6.71
N LEU A 312 -36.28 -29.52 7.61
CA LEU A 312 -36.36 -30.96 7.94
C LEU A 312 -37.65 -31.34 8.68
N VAL A 313 -38.17 -30.47 9.56
CA VAL A 313 -39.46 -30.68 10.23
C VAL A 313 -40.60 -30.71 9.20
N GLU A 314 -40.56 -29.80 8.24
CA GLU A 314 -41.53 -29.75 7.13
C GLU A 314 -41.42 -30.98 6.22
N GLU A 315 -40.21 -31.41 5.85
CA GLU A 315 -39.96 -32.60 5.02
C GLU A 315 -40.58 -33.87 5.61
N ARG A 316 -40.55 -34.03 6.94
CA ARG A 316 -41.17 -35.18 7.61
C ARG A 316 -42.66 -35.00 7.90
N GLY A 317 -43.27 -33.92 7.44
CA GLY A 317 -44.68 -33.59 7.67
C GLY A 317 -45.02 -33.31 9.14
N GLY A 318 -44.06 -32.80 9.92
CA GLY A 318 -44.25 -32.45 11.33
C GLY A 318 -44.72 -31.01 11.52
N GLU A 319 -45.40 -30.75 12.63
CA GLU A 319 -45.71 -29.40 13.12
C GLU A 319 -44.99 -29.17 14.47
N GLY A 320 -44.44 -27.97 14.69
CA GLY A 320 -43.85 -27.56 15.97
C GLY A 320 -42.32 -27.59 16.03
N GLU A 321 -41.77 -27.61 17.25
CA GLU A 321 -40.32 -27.48 17.50
C GLU A 321 -39.50 -28.68 16.96
N PRO A 322 -38.24 -28.44 16.51
CA PRO A 322 -37.35 -29.51 16.07
C PRO A 322 -37.09 -30.55 17.18
N THR A 323 -37.08 -31.82 16.79
CA THR A 323 -36.80 -32.95 17.69
C THR A 323 -35.31 -33.30 17.72
N ALA A 324 -34.90 -34.16 18.66
CA ALA A 324 -33.55 -34.70 18.68
C ALA A 324 -33.21 -35.49 17.39
N ALA A 325 -34.20 -36.17 16.79
CA ALA A 325 -34.02 -36.86 15.52
C ALA A 325 -33.77 -35.88 14.37
N ASP A 326 -34.47 -34.74 14.34
CA ASP A 326 -34.24 -33.68 13.35
C ASP A 326 -32.83 -33.10 13.48
N SER A 327 -32.35 -32.92 14.72
CA SER A 327 -30.97 -32.47 14.98
C SER A 327 -29.91 -33.49 14.54
N THR A 328 -30.15 -34.78 14.75
CA THR A 328 -29.25 -35.84 14.24
C THR A 328 -29.24 -35.86 12.72
N LEU A 329 -30.41 -35.84 12.09
CA LEU A 329 -30.53 -35.81 10.63
C LEU A 329 -29.87 -34.56 10.03
N LEU A 330 -30.00 -33.41 10.69
CA LEU A 330 -29.32 -32.20 10.27
C LEU A 330 -27.81 -32.35 10.31
N ARG A 331 -27.22 -33.01 11.32
CA ARG A 331 -25.77 -33.26 11.33
C ARG A 331 -25.34 -34.16 10.17
N GLU A 332 -26.14 -35.16 9.82
CA GLU A 332 -25.87 -36.07 8.71
C GLU A 332 -25.96 -35.37 7.34
N ARG A 333 -26.84 -34.36 7.20
CA ARG A 333 -27.07 -33.61 5.96
C ARG A 333 -26.39 -32.24 5.93
N MET A 334 -25.70 -31.84 7.00
CA MET A 334 -25.22 -30.47 7.20
C MET A 334 -24.37 -29.98 6.04
N ASP A 335 -23.39 -30.77 5.62
CA ASP A 335 -22.46 -30.39 4.56
C ASP A 335 -23.17 -30.13 3.24
N ASN A 336 -24.12 -30.98 2.85
CA ASN A 336 -24.87 -30.82 1.60
C ASN A 336 -25.84 -29.62 1.68
N MET A 337 -26.63 -29.50 2.75
CA MET A 337 -27.57 -28.38 2.92
C MET A 337 -26.82 -27.04 2.98
N TYR A 338 -25.66 -27.01 3.63
CA TYR A 338 -24.81 -25.83 3.68
C TYR A 338 -24.17 -25.52 2.33
N LEU A 339 -23.71 -26.54 1.59
CA LEU A 339 -23.17 -26.40 0.23
C LEU A 339 -24.21 -25.80 -0.71
N ASP A 340 -25.41 -26.38 -0.79
CA ASP A 340 -26.50 -25.92 -1.67
C ASP A 340 -26.84 -24.44 -1.38
N MET A 341 -26.94 -24.07 -0.11
CA MET A 341 -27.17 -22.68 0.31
C MET A 341 -26.01 -21.74 -0.09
N MET A 342 -24.76 -22.20 0.00
CA MET A 342 -23.59 -21.39 -0.38
C MET A 342 -23.48 -21.24 -1.89
N GLU A 343 -23.74 -22.29 -2.67
CA GLU A 343 -23.74 -22.24 -4.14
C GLU A 343 -24.80 -21.27 -4.67
N GLU A 344 -26.02 -21.30 -4.13
CA GLU A 344 -27.08 -20.35 -4.48
C GLU A 344 -26.64 -18.89 -4.21
N ARG A 345 -26.00 -18.64 -3.04
CA ARG A 345 -25.51 -17.30 -2.67
C ARG A 345 -24.36 -16.82 -3.55
N LEU A 346 -23.47 -17.72 -3.95
CA LEU A 346 -22.34 -17.40 -4.82
C LEU A 346 -22.81 -17.13 -6.24
N ALA A 347 -23.73 -17.95 -6.76
CA ALA A 347 -24.31 -17.77 -8.08
C ALA A 347 -24.98 -16.39 -8.21
N ALA A 348 -25.71 -15.95 -7.18
CA ALA A 348 -26.29 -14.60 -7.14
C ALA A 348 -25.27 -13.44 -7.16
N ARG A 349 -23.98 -13.73 -6.97
CA ARG A 349 -22.86 -12.79 -7.08
C ARG A 349 -21.96 -13.08 -8.28
N GLY A 350 -22.42 -13.92 -9.20
CA GLY A 350 -21.66 -14.33 -10.39
C GLY A 350 -20.42 -15.14 -10.06
N ARG A 351 -20.41 -15.85 -8.91
CA ARG A 351 -19.34 -16.72 -8.49
C ARG A 351 -19.78 -18.17 -8.62
N SER A 352 -18.85 -19.03 -9.01
CA SER A 352 -19.02 -20.49 -9.05
C SER A 352 -17.81 -21.15 -8.41
N VAL A 353 -17.95 -22.40 -7.98
CA VAL A 353 -16.85 -23.18 -7.40
C VAL A 353 -15.73 -23.47 -8.40
N ASP A 354 -16.02 -23.41 -9.70
CA ASP A 354 -15.10 -23.74 -10.79
C ASP A 354 -14.58 -22.50 -11.55
N LEU A 355 -15.19 -21.33 -11.35
CA LEU A 355 -14.84 -20.11 -12.08
C LEU A 355 -13.83 -19.25 -11.29
N GLY A 356 -12.98 -18.55 -12.03
CA GLY A 356 -12.06 -17.56 -11.49
C GLY A 356 -12.74 -16.31 -10.90
N PRO A 357 -11.96 -15.29 -10.52
CA PRO A 357 -12.48 -14.03 -10.01
C PRO A 357 -13.28 -13.30 -11.10
N ASN A 358 -14.33 -12.59 -10.70
CA ASN A 358 -15.22 -11.89 -11.63
C ASN A 358 -15.09 -10.36 -11.57
N GLN A 359 -14.11 -9.86 -10.83
CA GLN A 359 -13.76 -8.46 -10.64
C GLN A 359 -12.34 -8.35 -10.10
N CYS A 360 -11.76 -7.15 -10.19
CA CYS A 360 -10.60 -6.80 -9.39
C CYS A 360 -11.03 -6.10 -8.10
N HIS A 361 -10.23 -6.16 -7.05
CA HIS A 361 -10.36 -5.18 -5.99
C HIS A 361 -9.80 -3.85 -6.50
N ASP A 362 -8.47 -3.75 -6.65
CA ASP A 362 -7.80 -2.60 -7.27
C ASP A 362 -7.08 -2.92 -8.57
N ILE A 363 -6.89 -1.87 -9.38
CA ILE A 363 -6.09 -1.91 -10.60
C ILE A 363 -5.12 -0.74 -10.55
N THR A 364 -3.84 -1.01 -10.36
CA THR A 364 -2.81 0.03 -10.41
C THR A 364 -2.33 0.19 -11.84
N LEU A 365 -2.51 1.39 -12.40
CA LEU A 365 -2.14 1.77 -13.75
C LEU A 365 -0.75 2.42 -13.71
N TYR A 366 0.13 2.02 -14.64
CA TYR A 366 1.43 2.63 -14.84
C TYR A 366 1.64 3.02 -16.32
N PRO A 367 1.00 4.12 -16.78
CA PRO A 367 0.90 4.47 -18.20
C PRO A 367 2.26 4.70 -18.87
N GLU A 368 3.26 5.23 -18.16
CA GLU A 368 4.58 5.55 -18.70
C GLU A 368 5.33 4.30 -19.20
N ILE A 369 5.03 3.13 -18.65
CA ILE A 369 5.58 1.84 -19.09
C ILE A 369 4.54 0.96 -19.81
N GLY A 370 3.29 1.42 -19.94
CA GLY A 370 2.20 0.73 -20.63
C GLY A 370 1.67 -0.52 -19.91
N LEU A 371 1.86 -0.61 -18.59
CA LEU A 371 1.44 -1.78 -17.80
C LEU A 371 0.45 -1.39 -16.69
N ALA A 372 -0.35 -2.36 -16.26
CA ALA A 372 -1.15 -2.29 -15.05
C ALA A 372 -1.06 -3.59 -14.25
N GLY A 373 -1.16 -3.46 -12.93
CA GLY A 373 -1.26 -4.57 -11.98
C GLY A 373 -2.71 -4.66 -11.48
N GLY A 374 -3.41 -5.74 -11.82
CA GLY A 374 -4.76 -6.00 -11.33
C GLY A 374 -4.73 -6.95 -10.13
N ALA A 375 -5.16 -6.51 -8.96
CA ALA A 375 -5.32 -7.37 -7.79
C ALA A 375 -6.77 -7.85 -7.73
N CYS A 376 -7.02 -9.12 -8.09
CA CYS A 376 -8.34 -9.57 -8.48
C CYS A 376 -8.80 -10.84 -7.78
N GLU A 377 -9.36 -10.68 -6.58
CA GLU A 377 -10.09 -11.70 -5.79
C GLU A 377 -9.53 -13.14 -5.92
N GLY A 378 -8.21 -13.30 -5.73
CA GLY A 378 -7.53 -14.60 -5.82
C GLY A 378 -6.47 -14.69 -6.90
N TYR A 379 -6.37 -13.68 -7.77
CA TYR A 379 -5.32 -13.57 -8.78
C TYR A 379 -4.62 -12.20 -8.73
N GLY A 380 -3.31 -12.20 -8.96
CA GLY A 380 -2.57 -11.04 -9.44
C GLY A 380 -2.48 -11.10 -10.95
N LEU A 381 -2.90 -10.04 -11.63
CA LEU A 381 -2.89 -9.92 -13.08
C LEU A 381 -1.85 -8.90 -13.51
N LEU A 382 -1.10 -9.21 -14.55
CA LEU A 382 -0.33 -8.24 -15.30
C LEU A 382 -1.09 -7.92 -16.59
N ILE A 383 -1.30 -6.64 -16.87
CA ILE A 383 -2.21 -6.15 -17.91
C ILE A 383 -1.45 -5.15 -18.79
N ASP A 384 -1.53 -5.31 -20.10
CA ASP A 384 -1.11 -4.31 -21.09
C ASP A 384 -2.20 -3.25 -21.22
N ILE A 385 -1.82 -1.99 -21.04
CA ILE A 385 -2.70 -0.80 -21.12
C ILE A 385 -2.24 0.19 -22.19
N SER A 386 -1.43 -0.25 -23.16
CA SER A 386 -0.99 0.58 -24.29
C SER A 386 -2.15 1.04 -25.19
N ASP A 387 -3.25 0.28 -25.21
CA ASP A 387 -4.57 0.74 -25.65
C ASP A 387 -5.43 0.95 -24.39
N PRO A 388 -5.67 2.22 -23.97
CA PRO A 388 -6.40 2.50 -22.74
C PRO A 388 -7.89 2.11 -22.83
N VAL A 389 -8.43 1.93 -24.05
CA VAL A 389 -9.81 1.48 -24.23
C VAL A 389 -9.90 -0.04 -24.20
N ASN A 390 -8.86 -0.76 -24.62
CA ASN A 390 -8.91 -2.22 -24.73
C ASN A 390 -7.73 -2.89 -24.02
N PRO A 391 -7.63 -2.80 -22.68
CA PRO A 391 -6.57 -3.46 -21.93
C PRO A 391 -6.63 -4.99 -22.07
N VAL A 392 -5.45 -5.61 -22.08
CA VAL A 392 -5.30 -7.06 -22.30
C VAL A 392 -4.46 -7.67 -21.19
N ARG A 393 -4.97 -8.74 -20.57
CA ARG A 393 -4.18 -9.53 -19.61
C ARG A 393 -3.02 -10.22 -20.32
N ILE A 394 -1.79 -10.01 -19.83
CA ILE A 394 -0.57 -10.65 -20.34
C ILE A 394 -0.10 -11.82 -19.47
N ASP A 395 -0.30 -11.75 -18.15
CA ASP A 395 0.03 -12.83 -17.22
C ASP A 395 -0.92 -12.86 -16.02
N ALA A 396 -0.97 -14.00 -15.34
CA ALA A 396 -1.80 -14.22 -14.16
C ALA A 396 -1.11 -15.16 -13.17
N VAL A 397 -1.03 -14.76 -11.91
CA VAL A 397 -0.55 -15.58 -10.80
C VAL A 397 -1.65 -15.76 -9.77
N ALA A 398 -1.68 -16.90 -9.11
CA ALA A 398 -2.54 -17.15 -7.96
C ALA A 398 -1.73 -17.90 -6.90
N ASP A 399 -2.07 -17.65 -5.64
CA ASP A 399 -1.31 -18.14 -4.50
C ASP A 399 -2.29 -18.59 -3.43
N SER A 400 -2.12 -19.82 -2.93
CA SER A 400 -2.99 -20.33 -1.88
C SER A 400 -2.80 -19.62 -0.54
N ASN A 401 -1.67 -18.92 -0.33
CA ASN A 401 -1.42 -18.13 0.87
C ASN A 401 -2.18 -16.80 0.87
N PHE A 402 -2.63 -16.35 -0.30
CA PHE A 402 -3.45 -15.15 -0.44
C PHE A 402 -4.92 -15.50 -0.29
N ALA A 403 -5.63 -14.67 0.46
CA ALA A 403 -7.07 -14.83 0.65
C ALA A 403 -7.88 -13.85 -0.20
N TYR A 404 -7.38 -12.62 -0.37
CA TYR A 404 -8.03 -11.57 -1.11
C TYR A 404 -7.01 -10.56 -1.66
N TRP A 405 -6.64 -10.74 -2.92
CA TRP A 405 -5.70 -9.85 -3.62
C TRP A 405 -6.30 -8.46 -3.69
N HIS A 406 -5.64 -7.49 -3.06
CA HIS A 406 -6.22 -6.20 -2.76
C HIS A 406 -5.70 -5.07 -3.65
N SER A 407 -4.39 -4.83 -3.63
CA SER A 407 -3.75 -3.80 -4.47
C SER A 407 -2.41 -4.25 -5.05
N ALA A 408 -1.94 -3.52 -6.05
CA ALA A 408 -0.66 -3.73 -6.71
C ALA A 408 0.21 -2.47 -6.66
N THR A 409 1.52 -2.60 -6.62
CA THR A 409 2.45 -1.46 -6.71
C THR A 409 3.69 -1.88 -7.46
N PHE A 410 4.07 -1.13 -8.50
CA PHE A 410 5.30 -1.38 -9.22
C PHE A 410 6.46 -0.67 -8.55
N ASN A 411 7.67 -1.22 -8.65
CA ASN A 411 8.85 -0.38 -8.46
C ASN A 411 8.97 0.65 -9.59
N ASN A 412 9.81 1.68 -9.39
CA ASN A 412 9.87 2.81 -10.33
C ASN A 412 10.30 2.39 -11.74
N ASP A 413 11.14 1.35 -11.87
CA ASP A 413 11.61 0.85 -13.15
C ASP A 413 10.61 -0.11 -13.84
N GLY A 414 9.51 -0.49 -13.18
CA GLY A 414 8.52 -1.43 -13.71
C GLY A 414 9.00 -2.88 -13.83
N THR A 415 10.10 -3.23 -13.13
CA THR A 415 10.73 -4.56 -13.17
C THR A 415 10.29 -5.46 -12.02
N THR A 416 9.60 -4.91 -11.03
CA THR A 416 9.02 -5.63 -9.89
C THR A 416 7.61 -5.12 -9.64
N VAL A 417 6.70 -6.03 -9.28
CA VAL A 417 5.36 -5.72 -8.81
C VAL A 417 5.11 -6.41 -7.48
N LEU A 418 4.56 -5.66 -6.54
CA LEU A 418 4.13 -6.13 -5.23
C LEU A 418 2.61 -6.20 -5.22
N PHE A 419 2.05 -7.30 -4.70
CA PHE A 419 0.63 -7.43 -4.43
C PHE A 419 0.36 -7.56 -2.93
N THR A 420 -0.71 -6.93 -2.46
CA THR A 420 -1.15 -6.96 -1.06
C THR A 420 -2.30 -7.97 -0.87
N ASP A 421 -2.38 -8.58 0.32
CA ASP A 421 -3.44 -9.53 0.70
C ASP A 421 -4.30 -8.95 1.84
N GLU A 422 -5.56 -8.65 1.54
CA GLU A 422 -6.54 -8.18 2.52
C GLU A 422 -7.18 -9.36 3.27
N TRP A 423 -6.33 -10.16 3.90
CA TRP A 423 -6.76 -11.38 4.55
C TRP A 423 -7.79 -11.13 5.65
N GLY A 424 -8.95 -11.78 5.56
CA GLY A 424 -10.05 -11.53 6.50
C GLY A 424 -10.99 -10.40 6.07
N GLY A 425 -10.79 -9.83 4.87
CA GLY A 425 -11.67 -8.84 4.24
C GLY A 425 -11.83 -7.59 5.09
N GLY A 426 -10.69 -7.10 5.61
CA GLY A 426 -10.59 -5.84 6.35
C GLY A 426 -11.22 -5.83 7.74
N THR A 427 -11.99 -6.85 8.11
CA THR A 427 -12.86 -6.79 9.30
C THR A 427 -12.56 -7.81 10.38
N GLN A 428 -11.71 -8.80 10.08
CA GLN A 428 -11.40 -9.89 10.99
C GLN A 428 -10.10 -9.65 11.75
N PRO A 429 -9.94 -10.27 12.95
CA PRO A 429 -8.71 -10.18 13.69
C PRO A 429 -7.67 -11.13 13.13
N LYS A 430 -6.67 -10.57 12.46
CA LYS A 430 -5.55 -11.26 11.79
C LYS A 430 -4.23 -10.69 12.26
N CYS A 431 -3.13 -11.11 11.61
CA CYS A 431 -1.78 -10.73 12.00
C CYS A 431 -1.44 -11.15 13.45
N ARG A 432 -2.11 -12.18 13.98
CA ARG A 432 -1.87 -12.65 15.35
C ARG A 432 -0.56 -13.43 15.40
N GLU A 433 0.02 -13.56 16.58
CA GLU A 433 1.25 -14.33 16.81
C GLU A 433 1.17 -15.78 16.29
N THR A 434 -0.01 -16.38 16.32
CA THR A 434 -0.27 -17.75 15.86
C THR A 434 -0.54 -17.85 14.36
N ASP A 435 -0.78 -16.74 13.67
CA ASP A 435 -1.05 -16.74 12.25
C ASP A 435 0.25 -16.98 11.46
N PRO A 436 0.24 -17.82 10.41
CA PRO A 436 1.40 -17.97 9.55
C PRO A 436 1.87 -16.62 8.99
N TYR A 437 3.19 -16.45 8.88
CA TYR A 437 3.78 -15.20 8.42
C TYR A 437 3.34 -14.86 6.99
N GLU A 438 3.25 -15.86 6.12
CA GLU A 438 2.90 -15.73 4.70
C GLU A 438 1.43 -15.36 4.47
N TRP A 439 0.55 -15.50 5.47
CA TRP A 439 -0.89 -15.25 5.30
C TRP A 439 -1.22 -13.79 5.62
N GLY A 440 -1.87 -13.08 4.70
CA GLY A 440 -2.02 -11.62 4.80
C GLY A 440 -0.71 -10.85 4.58
N ALA A 441 0.31 -11.51 4.02
CA ALA A 441 1.56 -10.86 3.64
C ALA A 441 1.44 -10.27 2.23
N ASN A 442 2.26 -9.28 1.92
CA ASN A 442 2.53 -8.88 0.55
C ASN A 442 3.31 -9.99 -0.15
N ALA A 443 3.10 -10.16 -1.47
CA ALA A 443 3.88 -11.04 -2.33
C ALA A 443 4.59 -10.19 -3.39
N ILE A 444 5.90 -10.43 -3.54
CA ILE A 444 6.76 -9.64 -4.43
C ILE A 444 7.15 -10.51 -5.63
N TYR A 445 6.94 -9.98 -6.83
CA TYR A 445 7.24 -10.64 -8.09
C TYR A 445 8.17 -9.79 -8.95
N SER A 446 9.20 -10.42 -9.51
CA SER A 446 9.97 -9.81 -10.60
C SER A 446 9.22 -10.00 -11.91
N ILE A 447 9.34 -9.05 -12.83
CA ILE A 447 8.75 -9.12 -14.17
C ILE A 447 9.85 -9.44 -15.18
N VAL A 448 9.81 -10.64 -15.74
CA VAL A 448 10.80 -11.14 -16.71
C VAL A 448 10.07 -11.60 -17.96
N ASP A 449 10.37 -10.97 -19.10
CA ASP A 449 9.74 -11.27 -20.40
C ASP A 449 8.20 -11.27 -20.35
N GLY A 450 7.62 -10.31 -19.62
CA GLY A 450 6.17 -10.15 -19.46
C GLY A 450 5.52 -11.17 -18.52
N LYS A 451 6.31 -11.87 -17.69
CA LYS A 451 5.82 -12.84 -16.71
C LYS A 451 6.23 -12.47 -15.29
N MET A 452 5.35 -12.76 -14.34
CA MET A 452 5.58 -12.55 -12.92
C MET A 452 6.28 -13.78 -12.30
N GLU A 453 7.49 -13.57 -11.78
CA GLU A 453 8.29 -14.58 -11.08
C GLU A 453 8.35 -14.26 -9.58
N PHE A 454 7.72 -15.11 -8.77
CA PHE A 454 7.67 -14.94 -7.31
C PHE A 454 9.06 -14.87 -6.69
N GLN A 455 9.27 -13.91 -5.78
CA GLN A 455 10.53 -13.68 -5.07
C GLN A 455 10.40 -13.98 -3.57
N SER A 456 9.51 -13.28 -2.88
CA SER A 456 9.36 -13.39 -1.43
C SER A 456 8.01 -12.87 -0.93
N TYR A 457 7.77 -13.07 0.37
CA TYR A 457 6.68 -12.43 1.11
C TYR A 457 7.22 -11.37 2.07
N PHE A 458 6.44 -10.31 2.28
CA PHE A 458 6.70 -9.30 3.29
C PHE A 458 5.45 -8.98 4.11
N LYS A 459 5.57 -9.01 5.44
CA LYS A 459 4.49 -8.63 6.36
C LYS A 459 5.09 -7.84 7.51
N MET A 460 4.33 -6.89 8.05
CA MET A 460 4.76 -6.19 9.26
C MET A 460 5.08 -7.20 10.38
N PRO A 461 6.23 -7.08 11.08
CA PRO A 461 6.63 -8.04 12.11
C PRO A 461 5.76 -8.06 13.38
N ALA A 462 5.08 -6.95 13.69
CA ALA A 462 4.33 -6.82 14.93
C ALA A 462 3.04 -7.65 14.93
N PRO A 463 2.85 -8.56 15.92
CA PRO A 463 1.61 -9.28 16.07
C PRO A 463 0.51 -8.40 16.64
N GLN A 464 -0.72 -8.62 16.18
CA GLN A 464 -1.94 -7.92 16.59
C GLN A 464 -2.82 -8.82 17.48
N THR A 465 -3.70 -8.21 18.25
CA THR A 465 -4.60 -8.92 19.18
C THR A 465 -5.90 -9.37 18.50
N SER A 466 -6.72 -10.15 19.22
CA SER A 466 -8.03 -10.58 18.73
C SER A 466 -9.08 -9.46 18.68
N THR A 467 -8.76 -8.27 19.18
CA THR A 467 -9.62 -7.08 19.17
C THR A 467 -9.21 -6.07 18.09
N GLU A 468 -8.23 -6.41 17.26
CA GLU A 468 -7.72 -5.57 16.18
C GLU A 468 -7.99 -6.20 14.83
N ASN A 469 -8.62 -5.48 13.91
CA ASN A 469 -8.64 -5.86 12.51
C ASN A 469 -7.29 -5.49 11.87
N CYS A 470 -6.65 -6.43 11.18
CA CYS A 470 -5.34 -6.20 10.59
C CYS A 470 -5.26 -6.82 9.20
N VAL A 471 -4.93 -6.01 8.21
CA VAL A 471 -4.74 -6.41 6.82
C VAL A 471 -3.73 -5.48 6.16
N ALA A 472 -2.99 -5.96 5.16
CA ALA A 472 -2.28 -5.06 4.27
C ALA A 472 -3.30 -4.21 3.49
N HIS A 473 -3.03 -2.92 3.36
CA HIS A 473 -3.89 -2.00 2.60
C HIS A 473 -3.02 -0.98 1.85
N ASN A 474 -3.65 0.02 1.23
CA ASN A 474 -3.00 0.84 0.20
C ASN A 474 -1.77 1.63 0.68
N GLY A 475 -0.82 1.77 -0.23
CA GLY A 475 0.46 2.41 -0.01
C GLY A 475 1.02 3.00 -1.30
N SER A 476 2.13 3.72 -1.22
CA SER A 476 2.86 4.18 -2.41
C SER A 476 4.36 4.04 -2.26
N MET A 477 5.03 4.01 -3.41
CA MET A 477 6.47 4.21 -3.48
C MET A 477 6.87 5.57 -2.88
N ILE A 478 8.00 5.58 -2.19
CA ILE A 478 8.72 6.78 -1.78
C ILE A 478 9.85 6.98 -2.81
N PRO A 479 9.99 8.16 -3.45
CA PRO A 479 10.95 8.34 -4.54
C PRO A 479 12.39 8.51 -4.05
N ILE A 480 12.94 7.53 -3.34
CA ILE A 480 14.35 7.49 -2.97
C ILE A 480 15.13 6.99 -4.21
N PRO A 481 16.03 7.81 -4.79
CA PRO A 481 16.66 7.46 -6.06
C PRO A 481 17.49 6.17 -5.96
N GLY A 482 17.22 5.22 -6.86
CA GLY A 482 17.97 3.96 -6.94
C GLY A 482 17.67 2.94 -5.84
N ARG A 483 16.56 3.11 -5.12
CA ARG A 483 16.02 2.15 -4.15
C ARG A 483 14.53 2.00 -4.33
N ASP A 484 14.03 0.81 -4.05
CA ASP A 484 12.61 0.49 -4.08
C ASP A 484 12.10 0.49 -2.63
N ILE A 485 11.55 1.64 -2.21
CA ILE A 485 11.01 1.83 -0.86
C ILE A 485 9.53 2.19 -0.98
N MET A 486 8.71 1.52 -0.19
CA MET A 486 7.27 1.75 -0.12
C MET A 486 6.85 2.10 1.30
N VAL A 487 5.93 3.05 1.43
CA VAL A 487 5.12 3.24 2.65
C VAL A 487 3.79 2.51 2.45
N GLN A 488 3.31 1.82 3.47
CA GLN A 488 2.11 1.00 3.38
C GLN A 488 1.27 1.09 4.65
N SER A 489 -0.05 1.09 4.45
CA SER A 489 -1.05 0.99 5.51
C SER A 489 -1.32 -0.44 5.91
N TRP A 490 -1.56 -0.63 7.19
CA TRP A 490 -2.02 -1.88 7.77
C TRP A 490 -3.11 -1.59 8.78
N TYR A 491 -4.40 -1.54 8.44
CA TYR A 491 -5.52 -1.18 9.33
C TYR A 491 -5.15 -0.85 10.80
N GLN A 492 -5.49 -1.65 11.82
CA GLN A 492 -5.05 -1.38 13.20
C GLN A 492 -3.60 -1.78 13.49
N GLY A 493 -2.86 -2.30 12.50
CA GLY A 493 -1.40 -2.47 12.57
C GLY A 493 -0.59 -1.21 12.23
N GLY A 494 -1.26 -0.09 11.98
CA GLY A 494 -0.64 1.20 11.73
C GLY A 494 -0.10 1.34 10.31
N ILE A 495 1.11 1.89 10.20
CA ILE A 495 1.82 2.08 8.94
C ILE A 495 3.24 1.54 9.07
N ASN A 496 3.81 1.09 7.96
CA ASN A 496 5.24 0.85 7.89
C ASN A 496 5.87 1.35 6.58
N VAL A 497 7.17 1.56 6.64
CA VAL A 497 8.02 1.81 5.49
C VAL A 497 8.97 0.64 5.38
N PHE A 498 9.10 0.07 4.19
CA PHE A 498 10.00 -1.06 3.94
C PHE A 498 10.76 -0.88 2.64
N ASP A 499 11.99 -1.40 2.62
CA ASP A 499 12.84 -1.47 1.44
C ASP A 499 12.73 -2.86 0.82
N PHE A 500 12.41 -2.92 -0.47
CA PHE A 500 12.35 -4.13 -1.26
C PHE A 500 13.21 -4.04 -2.53
N THR A 501 14.24 -3.19 -2.52
CA THR A 501 15.26 -3.06 -3.58
C THR A 501 15.89 -4.41 -3.90
N ASP A 502 16.08 -5.25 -2.88
CA ASP A 502 16.28 -6.68 -3.05
C ASP A 502 14.91 -7.38 -2.84
N PRO A 503 14.19 -7.74 -3.92
CA PRO A 503 12.85 -8.31 -3.80
C PRO A 503 12.85 -9.70 -3.15
N ALA A 504 14.02 -10.34 -2.97
CA ALA A 504 14.15 -11.59 -2.24
C ALA A 504 14.29 -11.38 -0.72
N ASN A 505 14.68 -10.17 -0.27
CA ASN A 505 14.97 -9.87 1.13
C ASN A 505 14.43 -8.49 1.57
N PRO A 506 13.11 -8.27 1.51
CA PRO A 506 12.51 -7.01 1.94
C PRO A 506 12.67 -6.80 3.46
N ILE A 507 12.84 -5.54 3.87
CA ILE A 507 13.12 -5.17 5.27
C ILE A 507 12.33 -3.94 5.71
N GLU A 508 11.68 -4.02 6.88
CA GLU A 508 11.02 -2.87 7.51
C GLU A 508 12.06 -1.88 8.06
N ILE A 509 11.90 -0.60 7.73
CA ILE A 509 12.87 0.46 8.05
C ILE A 509 12.26 1.62 8.84
N ALA A 510 10.93 1.73 8.90
CA ALA A 510 10.23 2.71 9.72
C ALA A 510 8.80 2.22 10.02
N PHE A 511 8.18 2.71 11.10
CA PHE A 511 6.77 2.46 11.38
C PHE A 511 6.17 3.53 12.29
N HIS A 512 4.85 3.58 12.30
CA HIS A 512 4.06 4.18 13.35
C HIS A 512 2.83 3.31 13.59
N ASP A 513 2.49 3.07 14.86
CA ASP A 513 1.31 2.30 15.23
C ASP A 513 0.66 2.84 16.50
N ARG A 514 -0.63 2.56 16.68
CA ARG A 514 -1.43 2.90 17.85
C ARG A 514 -2.05 1.65 18.44
N GLY A 515 -2.27 1.65 19.75
CA GLY A 515 -3.02 0.60 20.39
C GLY A 515 -4.45 0.46 19.84
N PRO A 516 -5.12 -0.64 20.18
CA PRO A 516 -6.43 -0.98 19.66
C PRO A 516 -7.46 0.12 19.92
N LEU A 517 -8.52 0.18 19.12
CA LEU A 517 -9.66 1.05 19.46
C LEU A 517 -10.35 0.64 20.76
N SER A 518 -10.28 -0.63 21.14
CA SER A 518 -10.95 -1.20 22.32
C SER A 518 -10.27 -2.48 22.81
N ASP A 519 -10.10 -2.61 24.13
CA ASP A 519 -9.57 -3.84 24.76
C ASP A 519 -10.63 -4.96 24.87
N ASP A 520 -11.92 -4.61 24.82
CA ASP A 520 -13.02 -5.52 25.17
C ASP A 520 -13.62 -6.26 23.97
N ARG A 521 -13.58 -5.62 22.80
CA ARG A 521 -14.17 -6.15 21.56
C ARG A 521 -13.47 -5.58 20.32
N LEU A 522 -13.55 -6.36 19.26
CA LEU A 522 -13.13 -5.97 17.92
C LEU A 522 -13.99 -4.81 17.41
N GLU A 523 -13.33 -3.70 17.10
CA GLU A 523 -13.87 -2.54 16.39
C GLU A 523 -13.05 -2.36 15.12
N ILE A 524 -13.66 -1.83 14.05
CA ILE A 524 -12.95 -1.57 12.80
C ILE A 524 -12.29 -0.19 12.87
N GLY A 525 -11.00 -0.13 12.57
CA GLY A 525 -10.28 1.14 12.52
C GLY A 525 -8.89 1.02 11.94
N GLY A 526 -8.09 2.06 12.15
CA GLY A 526 -6.71 2.10 11.74
C GLY A 526 -6.47 2.79 10.39
N SER A 527 -5.28 2.58 9.81
CA SER A 527 -4.84 3.24 8.59
C SER A 527 -5.46 2.58 7.35
N TRP A 528 -6.33 3.30 6.63
CA TRP A 528 -6.89 2.86 5.35
C TRP A 528 -5.85 2.98 4.24
N SER A 529 -5.25 4.16 4.07
CA SER A 529 -4.21 4.36 3.07
C SER A 529 -3.19 5.38 3.52
N ILE A 530 -1.95 5.24 3.04
CA ILE A 530 -0.87 6.18 3.31
C ILE A 530 -0.01 6.39 2.08
N TYR A 531 0.29 7.65 1.78
CA TYR A 531 1.00 7.99 0.56
C TYR A 531 2.06 9.04 0.78
N TRP A 532 3.14 8.92 0.00
CA TRP A 532 4.13 9.97 -0.12
C TRP A 532 3.64 11.05 -1.09
N TYR A 533 3.59 12.31 -0.63
CA TYR A 533 3.28 13.45 -1.48
C TYR A 533 4.17 14.63 -1.12
N ASN A 534 5.04 15.05 -2.05
CA ASN A 534 5.83 16.27 -1.94
C ASN A 534 6.68 16.40 -0.65
N GLY A 535 7.15 15.26 -0.13
CA GLY A 535 8.01 15.14 1.05
C GLY A 535 7.27 14.83 2.36
N LEU A 536 5.95 14.69 2.31
CA LEU A 536 5.11 14.28 3.43
C LEU A 536 4.62 12.85 3.23
N LEU A 537 4.32 12.16 4.32
CA LEU A 537 3.53 10.92 4.31
C LEU A 537 2.15 11.25 4.91
N ILE A 538 1.09 11.13 4.12
CA ILE A 538 -0.27 11.50 4.53
C ILE A 538 -1.09 10.22 4.67
N ASN A 539 -1.64 10.01 5.86
CA ASN A 539 -2.41 8.84 6.24
C ASN A 539 -3.90 9.18 6.36
N SER A 540 -4.74 8.42 5.67
CA SER A 540 -6.18 8.37 5.88
C SER A 540 -6.48 7.32 6.95
N GLU A 541 -6.93 7.75 8.12
CA GLU A 541 -7.34 6.86 9.20
C GLU A 541 -8.87 6.69 9.16
N ILE A 542 -9.33 5.44 9.25
CA ILE A 542 -10.73 5.04 9.09
C ILE A 542 -11.67 5.82 10.03
N VAL A 543 -11.27 6.04 11.27
CA VAL A 543 -12.07 6.62 12.36
C VAL A 543 -11.50 7.96 12.84
N ARG A 544 -10.18 8.12 12.81
CA ARG A 544 -9.43 9.20 13.46
C ARG A 544 -9.12 10.38 12.53
N GLY A 545 -9.40 10.28 11.23
CA GLY A 545 -9.29 11.38 10.28
C GLY A 545 -7.96 11.35 9.51
N LEU A 546 -7.14 12.39 9.65
CA LEU A 546 -5.91 12.55 8.89
C LEU A 546 -4.69 12.59 9.82
N ASP A 547 -3.67 11.78 9.55
CA ASP A 547 -2.34 11.95 10.16
C ASP A 547 -1.33 12.39 9.09
N ILE A 548 -0.39 13.26 9.47
CA ILE A 548 0.71 13.69 8.58
C ILE A 548 2.05 13.40 9.25
N PHE A 549 2.93 12.75 8.52
CA PHE A 549 4.30 12.42 8.94
C PHE A 549 5.34 12.92 7.94
N GLU A 550 6.59 12.84 8.35
CA GLU A 550 7.74 12.92 7.47
C GLU A 550 8.77 11.83 7.81
N LEU A 551 9.60 11.49 6.83
CA LEU A 551 10.80 10.69 7.06
C LEU A 551 11.83 11.51 7.82
N VAL A 552 12.53 10.86 8.76
CA VAL A 552 13.71 11.44 9.42
C VAL A 552 14.96 10.65 9.08
N PRO A 553 16.16 11.27 9.03
CA PRO A 553 17.40 10.54 8.82
C PRO A 553 17.58 9.42 9.84
N SER A 554 18.00 8.25 9.37
CA SER A 554 18.26 7.07 10.17
C SER A 554 19.46 6.29 9.62
N ASP A 555 19.83 5.19 10.27
CA ASP A 555 20.85 4.28 9.72
C ASP A 555 20.39 3.67 8.37
N PHE A 556 19.08 3.59 8.12
CA PHE A 556 18.49 3.01 6.90
C PHE A 556 18.36 4.00 5.74
N ILE A 557 18.07 5.27 6.03
CA ILE A 557 17.88 6.32 5.01
C ILE A 557 18.67 7.56 5.44
N THR A 558 19.61 8.00 4.60
CA THR A 558 20.42 9.19 4.92
C THR A 558 19.65 10.49 4.66
N GLU A 559 20.11 11.58 5.26
CA GLU A 559 19.59 12.93 4.99
C GLU A 559 19.66 13.29 3.50
N ASN A 560 20.71 12.85 2.78
CA ASN A 560 20.85 13.11 1.35
C ASN A 560 19.83 12.31 0.53
N GLU A 561 19.51 11.07 0.92
CA GLU A 561 18.46 10.27 0.27
C GLU A 561 17.08 10.94 0.43
N ILE A 562 16.74 11.41 1.64
CA ILE A 562 15.50 12.16 1.89
C ILE A 562 15.48 13.46 1.09
N ALA A 563 16.58 14.22 1.11
CA ALA A 563 16.69 15.47 0.36
C ALA A 563 16.53 15.25 -1.15
N ALA A 564 17.09 14.18 -1.71
CA ALA A 564 16.94 13.81 -3.11
C ALA A 564 15.49 13.40 -3.43
N SER A 565 14.84 12.62 -2.57
CA SER A 565 13.42 12.29 -2.72
C SER A 565 12.53 13.54 -2.75
N ASN A 566 12.81 14.51 -1.88
CA ASN A 566 12.07 15.77 -1.80
C ASN A 566 12.30 16.73 -2.98
N THR A 567 13.20 16.40 -3.92
CA THR A 567 13.32 17.10 -5.21
C THR A 567 12.25 16.68 -6.21
N VAL A 568 11.65 15.50 -6.03
CA VAL A 568 10.47 15.09 -6.79
C VAL A 568 9.30 15.94 -6.31
N ARG A 569 8.61 16.58 -7.26
CA ARG A 569 7.45 17.42 -6.99
C ARG A 569 6.36 17.09 -7.99
N MET A 570 5.14 16.97 -7.49
CA MET A 570 3.95 16.65 -8.28
C MET A 570 2.87 17.67 -7.99
N ASP A 571 2.25 18.20 -9.05
CA ASP A 571 1.12 19.14 -8.93
C ASP A 571 -0.16 18.41 -8.47
N TYR A 572 -0.28 17.13 -8.79
CA TYR A 572 -1.33 16.24 -8.29
C TYR A 572 -0.79 14.82 -8.17
N PHE A 573 -1.47 13.96 -7.42
CA PHE A 573 -1.09 12.56 -7.30
C PHE A 573 -2.32 11.67 -7.03
N ASN A 574 -2.49 10.65 -7.86
CA ASN A 574 -3.40 9.53 -7.65
C ASN A 574 -2.57 8.25 -7.48
N PRO A 575 -2.56 7.60 -6.31
CA PRO A 575 -1.66 6.48 -6.03
C PRO A 575 -1.83 5.29 -6.98
N GLN A 576 -3.06 4.93 -7.32
CA GLN A 576 -3.36 3.85 -8.28
C GLN A 576 -3.13 4.26 -9.73
N GLY A 577 -2.99 5.55 -10.04
CA GLY A 577 -2.41 6.04 -11.29
C GLY A 577 -0.92 6.30 -11.08
N GLN A 578 -0.16 5.22 -10.87
CA GLN A 578 1.23 5.30 -10.41
C GLN A 578 2.10 6.12 -11.38
N PRO A 579 2.72 7.22 -10.93
CA PRO A 579 3.58 8.04 -11.78
C PRO A 579 4.98 7.44 -11.88
N MET A 580 5.67 7.75 -12.97
CA MET A 580 7.12 7.54 -13.04
C MET A 580 7.86 8.67 -12.32
N PHE A 581 8.63 8.34 -11.29
CA PHE A 581 9.48 9.31 -10.62
C PHE A 581 10.75 9.59 -11.41
N THR A 582 11.06 10.87 -11.54
CA THR A 582 12.31 11.37 -12.11
C THR A 582 12.93 12.38 -11.15
N TRP A 583 14.26 12.36 -11.04
CA TRP A 583 15.01 13.21 -10.12
C TRP A 583 15.79 14.26 -10.90
N PRO A 584 15.58 15.57 -10.66
CA PRO A 584 16.43 16.59 -11.25
C PRO A 584 17.87 16.48 -10.73
N ALA A 585 18.84 16.77 -11.60
CA ALA A 585 20.24 16.85 -11.20
C ALA A 585 20.42 17.84 -10.05
N SER A 586 20.95 17.34 -8.94
CA SER A 586 21.15 18.12 -7.71
C SER A 586 22.33 17.57 -6.92
N PHE A 587 22.88 18.40 -6.03
CA PHE A 587 23.88 17.92 -5.08
C PHE A 587 23.31 16.81 -4.17
N ALA A 588 22.05 16.91 -3.77
CA ALA A 588 21.37 15.90 -2.98
C ALA A 588 21.35 14.54 -3.71
N LEU A 589 21.02 14.52 -5.01
CA LEU A 589 21.04 13.31 -5.82
C LEU A 589 22.43 12.68 -5.91
N ALA A 590 23.47 13.47 -6.20
CA ALA A 590 24.85 12.98 -6.25
C ALA A 590 25.34 12.45 -4.89
N LYS A 591 24.98 13.13 -3.80
CA LYS A 591 25.31 12.71 -2.43
C LYS A 591 24.55 11.44 -2.03
N ALA A 592 23.28 11.31 -2.39
CA ALA A 592 22.46 10.12 -2.13
C ALA A 592 23.08 8.86 -2.76
N TYR A 593 23.45 8.92 -4.04
CA TYR A 593 24.15 7.81 -4.68
C TYR A 593 25.52 7.53 -4.07
N THR A 594 26.23 8.56 -3.62
CA THR A 594 27.52 8.40 -2.92
C THR A 594 27.33 7.66 -1.59
N ASP A 595 26.31 8.02 -0.82
CA ASP A 595 25.98 7.36 0.45
C ASP A 595 25.59 5.90 0.24
N GLN A 596 24.81 5.60 -0.80
CA GLN A 596 24.46 4.23 -1.18
C GLN A 596 25.69 3.39 -1.56
N LEU A 597 26.56 3.92 -2.43
CA LEU A 597 27.79 3.22 -2.83
C LEU A 597 28.72 2.92 -1.65
N GLU A 598 28.79 3.83 -0.67
CA GLU A 598 29.52 3.58 0.57
C GLU A 598 28.83 2.50 1.40
N ARG A 599 27.51 2.64 1.63
CA ARG A 599 26.70 1.73 2.45
C ARG A 599 26.83 0.29 1.96
N ASP A 600 26.69 0.10 0.66
CA ASP A 600 26.63 -1.21 0.01
C ASP A 600 28.04 -1.76 -0.32
N ARG A 601 29.10 -1.03 0.04
CA ARG A 601 30.50 -1.38 -0.22
C ARG A 601 30.82 -1.53 -1.71
N GLU A 602 30.10 -0.80 -2.55
CA GLU A 602 30.17 -0.90 -4.01
C GLU A 602 31.27 -0.02 -4.61
N LEU A 603 31.79 0.96 -3.87
CA LEU A 603 32.88 1.85 -4.28
C LEU A 603 33.92 2.00 -3.16
N ASP A 604 35.20 2.09 -3.52
CA ASP A 604 36.28 2.16 -2.53
C ASP A 604 36.28 3.50 -1.74
N MET A 605 36.72 3.45 -0.49
CA MET A 605 36.69 4.61 0.41
C MET A 605 37.57 5.80 -0.03
N GLN A 606 38.54 5.59 -0.93
CA GLN A 606 39.31 6.71 -1.49
C GLN A 606 38.46 7.47 -2.51
N SER A 607 37.74 6.75 -3.37
CA SER A 607 36.78 7.32 -4.32
C SER A 607 35.62 8.03 -3.60
N ILE A 608 35.05 7.42 -2.55
CA ILE A 608 33.99 8.04 -1.74
C ILE A 608 34.45 9.36 -1.13
N ARG A 609 35.66 9.41 -0.55
CA ARG A 609 36.22 10.66 0.00
C ARG A 609 36.48 11.73 -1.05
N LEU A 610 36.95 11.31 -2.24
CA LEU A 610 37.14 12.21 -3.37
C LEU A 610 35.81 12.83 -3.81
N LEU A 611 34.74 12.03 -3.90
CA LEU A 611 33.39 12.51 -4.20
C LEU A 611 32.91 13.51 -3.14
N ARG A 612 32.91 13.13 -1.86
CA ARG A 612 32.42 13.99 -0.77
C ARG A 612 33.14 15.33 -0.71
N THR A 613 34.48 15.30 -0.70
CA THR A 613 35.30 16.53 -0.67
C THR A 613 35.07 17.39 -1.92
N GLY A 614 34.92 16.74 -3.08
CA GLY A 614 34.66 17.43 -4.33
C GLY A 614 33.29 18.11 -4.37
N LEU A 615 32.26 17.41 -3.93
CA LEU A 615 30.88 17.91 -3.84
C LEU A 615 30.78 19.08 -2.86
N GLU A 616 31.32 18.94 -1.65
CA GLU A 616 31.37 20.01 -0.64
C GLU A 616 32.05 21.27 -1.20
N ARG A 617 33.21 21.11 -1.84
CA ARG A 617 33.93 22.24 -2.44
C ARG A 617 33.16 22.89 -3.59
N ALA A 618 32.43 22.10 -4.38
CA ALA A 618 31.62 22.60 -5.49
C ALA A 618 30.40 23.41 -5.00
N GLU A 619 29.81 23.05 -3.86
CA GLU A 619 28.70 23.80 -3.24
C GLU A 619 29.14 25.18 -2.72
N GLU A 620 30.37 25.27 -2.20
CA GLU A 620 30.88 26.48 -1.53
C GLU A 620 31.51 27.52 -2.48
N THR A 621 31.57 27.23 -3.79
CA THR A 621 32.28 28.09 -4.75
C THR A 621 31.33 28.82 -5.72
N ASN A 622 31.90 29.75 -6.50
CA ASN A 622 31.15 30.43 -7.55
C ASN A 622 30.84 29.50 -8.73
N ARG A 623 29.82 29.83 -9.52
CA ARG A 623 29.29 28.98 -10.61
C ARG A 623 30.35 28.50 -11.63
N ASN A 624 31.33 29.35 -11.99
CA ASN A 624 32.36 28.95 -12.96
C ASN A 624 33.31 27.90 -12.38
N ASP A 625 33.73 28.08 -11.13
CA ASP A 625 34.57 27.12 -10.43
C ASP A 625 33.81 25.84 -10.09
N GLN A 626 32.52 25.96 -9.75
CA GLN A 626 31.63 24.83 -9.50
C GLN A 626 31.53 23.94 -10.73
N ALA A 627 31.18 24.51 -11.89
CA ALA A 627 31.06 23.76 -13.14
C ALA A 627 32.37 23.03 -13.50
N ARG A 628 33.53 23.67 -13.29
CA ARG A 628 34.85 23.06 -13.51
C ARG A 628 35.08 21.88 -12.56
N ILE A 629 34.83 22.04 -11.26
CA ILE A 629 35.02 20.97 -10.26
C ILE A 629 34.09 19.79 -10.56
N LEU A 630 32.81 20.05 -10.84
CA LEU A 630 31.83 19.01 -11.15
C LEU A 630 32.20 18.24 -12.43
N THR A 631 32.66 18.94 -13.47
CA THR A 631 33.14 18.29 -14.71
C THR A 631 34.37 17.42 -14.45
N GLU A 632 35.33 17.91 -13.65
CA GLU A 632 36.52 17.13 -13.27
C GLU A 632 36.14 15.88 -12.46
N LEU A 633 35.21 16.00 -11.51
CA LEU A 633 34.69 14.88 -10.72
C LEU A 633 33.94 13.87 -11.58
N ALA A 634 33.14 14.32 -12.55
CA ALA A 634 32.42 13.43 -13.44
C ALA A 634 33.36 12.53 -14.25
N VAL A 635 34.42 13.11 -14.83
CA VAL A 635 35.46 12.37 -15.57
C VAL A 635 36.17 11.37 -14.66
N GLU A 636 36.48 11.79 -13.42
CA GLU A 636 37.11 10.90 -12.44
C GLU A 636 36.19 9.71 -12.10
N MET A 637 34.89 9.94 -11.94
CA MET A 637 33.92 8.86 -11.67
C MET A 637 33.75 7.90 -12.84
N GLU A 638 33.68 8.41 -14.07
CA GLU A 638 33.66 7.57 -15.27
C GLU A 638 34.89 6.64 -15.33
N SER A 639 36.06 7.16 -14.97
CA SER A 639 37.30 6.37 -14.94
C SER A 639 37.31 5.28 -13.86
N ARG A 640 36.56 5.48 -12.77
CA ARG A 640 36.47 4.58 -11.62
C ARG A 640 35.31 3.59 -11.73
N ALA A 641 34.30 3.87 -12.55
CA ALA A 641 33.13 3.01 -12.73
C ALA A 641 33.47 1.53 -13.00
N PRO A 642 34.47 1.17 -13.85
CA PRO A 642 34.83 -0.24 -14.08
C PRO A 642 35.39 -0.97 -12.85
N GLY A 643 35.86 -0.23 -11.84
CA GLY A 643 36.39 -0.79 -10.58
C GLY A 643 35.34 -0.94 -9.49
N SER A 644 34.12 -0.44 -9.69
CA SER A 644 33.01 -0.54 -8.76
C SER A 644 32.21 -1.83 -8.96
N ALA A 645 31.65 -2.38 -7.90
CA ALA A 645 30.67 -3.46 -7.99
C ALA A 645 29.34 -3.01 -8.63
N ASN A 646 29.10 -1.69 -8.67
CA ASN A 646 27.91 -1.07 -9.26
C ASN A 646 28.31 0.06 -10.20
N SER A 647 28.92 -0.31 -11.33
CA SER A 647 29.37 0.64 -12.36
C SER A 647 28.25 1.56 -12.84
N ASN A 648 27.00 1.06 -12.91
CA ASN A 648 25.84 1.84 -13.34
C ASN A 648 25.56 3.01 -12.38
N LYS A 649 25.57 2.78 -11.06
CA LYS A 649 25.36 3.85 -10.06
C LYS A 649 26.48 4.88 -10.09
N VAL A 650 27.74 4.47 -10.31
CA VAL A 650 28.87 5.40 -10.49
C VAL A 650 28.69 6.27 -11.74
N LEU A 651 28.20 5.68 -12.84
CA LEU A 651 27.91 6.43 -14.07
C LEU A 651 26.73 7.40 -13.89
N LYS A 652 25.68 7.03 -13.15
CA LYS A 652 24.58 7.94 -12.76
C LYS A 652 25.09 9.15 -11.97
N ILE A 653 26.08 8.97 -11.08
CA ILE A 653 26.74 10.09 -10.40
C ILE A 653 27.45 10.99 -11.43
N ALA A 654 28.25 10.43 -12.33
CA ALA A 654 28.96 11.22 -13.34
C ALA A 654 28.02 12.03 -14.24
N GLU A 655 26.91 11.44 -14.66
CA GLU A 655 25.85 12.11 -15.41
C GLU A 655 25.22 13.25 -14.60
N THR A 656 24.80 12.98 -13.37
CA THR A 656 24.25 13.99 -12.44
C THR A 656 25.21 15.18 -12.28
N LEU A 657 26.51 14.91 -12.13
CA LEU A 657 27.54 15.95 -12.00
C LEU A 657 27.68 16.79 -13.27
N ARG A 658 27.59 16.18 -14.47
CA ARG A 658 27.66 16.90 -15.75
C ARG A 658 26.45 17.80 -15.97
N GLU A 659 25.26 17.31 -15.67
CA GLU A 659 24.03 18.09 -15.78
C GLU A 659 24.04 19.26 -14.80
N LEU A 660 24.47 19.02 -13.56
CA LEU A 660 24.61 20.06 -12.55
C LEU A 660 25.66 21.11 -12.95
N ALA A 661 26.76 20.70 -13.59
CA ALA A 661 27.75 21.63 -14.14
C ALA A 661 27.24 22.49 -15.31
N ALA A 662 26.22 22.01 -16.03
CA ALA A 662 25.60 22.70 -17.15
C ALA A 662 24.46 23.63 -16.74
N SER A 663 23.83 23.36 -15.59
CA SER A 663 22.74 24.16 -15.01
C SER A 663 23.15 25.57 -14.59
#